data_AF-A0AAV7BQY1-F1
#
_entry.id   AF-A0AAV7BQY1-F1
#
_cell.length_a   1.000
_cell.length_b   1.000
_cell.length_c   1.000
_cell.angle_alpha   90.00
_cell.angle_beta   90.00
_cell.angle_gamma   90.00
#
_symmetry.space_group_name_H-M   'P 1'
#
loop_
_entity.id
_entity.type
_entity.pdbx_description
1 polymer ?
#
loop_
_entity_poly.entity_id
_entity_poly.type
_entity_poly.pdbx_seq_one_letter_code
_entity_poly.pdbx_strand_id
1 'polypeptide(L)'
;MEGAFPGLKELHKKLLQAAPLHKDVQTSAALLMPRSPSEACAGSAIHETAGYVTSLCLDSVAHTLVPRDVTLLQLSLIQILIIKAENLCTEPHIRQQYSHVVKVLQQNGVDTAIMRLLNTSDKVLSHISSKCLSCLVLYQLKFQNEVNTHWLQLCLNTLREDPSSPTLMPCLMSMIAVYKEILVDEQIRKTGCLLQIMETMEDVFVGFCTTCIPRLPVAECPSPAPGAVSSSHISCLLDLLEVLVALRIELKLNVSLCKQVLSVILPQALNLMSAPVPYFIKKQVILVLKRCLLYKAGEDFLPSHNLFNQQDAALDAELTVLATTILNAVGQGWLLQVPSSDRSSSFGGANQGSEHGPDLVILGAASLSVLKALEIQFHNEAYSSPGPGYIEISETSLYMGHLLNFLERHLGWKERVHFCEWVSLVFIEQDDDMLEVAKSLLQMYLHNPRLHSTASDDEDIWKLPSHCCGMNPHCIFLFLLKNVLFDASVLLDFLISSETCFLEYFVRYLKLLKEDWSQFCLICTFLDRSSPLQSPSVANVSVCPRQMSNAPCSRESIIGPHVDTSSVSGPRNDKPSSHYHLSDGISSSSLGALQRLVEYDSSEDSESEMSGSEPCLVISRQAGADSSDIDMHMKNLGLTAMCSLSHTTSANMQDAGTTYQAAGIWQKAVQCLGDLQAAIDRLHRKKLFPYNPSALLKLLTHVCALSK
;
A
#
# COMPACT_ATOMS: atom_id res chain seq x y z
N MET A 1 48.01 13.09 4.09
CA MET A 1 46.72 12.50 4.53
C MET A 1 46.84 11.67 5.81
N GLU A 2 48.00 11.09 6.11
CA GLU A 2 48.23 10.29 7.33
C GLU A 2 48.00 11.03 8.66
N GLY A 3 48.11 12.37 8.70
CA GLY A 3 47.88 13.16 9.91
C GLY A 3 46.42 13.42 10.31
N ALA A 4 45.45 13.27 9.39
CA ALA A 4 44.04 13.61 9.66
C ALA A 4 43.23 12.43 10.23
N PHE A 5 43.60 11.20 9.87
CA PHE A 5 42.85 9.99 10.22
C PHE A 5 42.77 9.71 11.74
N PRO A 6 43.85 9.83 12.54
CA PRO A 6 43.76 9.70 13.99
C PRO A 6 42.79 10.74 14.59
N GLY A 7 42.76 11.94 14.01
CA GLY A 7 41.84 13.00 14.41
C GLY A 7 40.37 12.68 14.11
N LEU A 8 40.07 12.09 12.95
CA LEU A 8 38.73 11.64 12.57
C LEU A 8 38.26 10.45 13.41
N LYS A 9 39.15 9.50 13.73
CA LYS A 9 38.82 8.35 14.58
C LYS A 9 38.45 8.77 16.01
N GLU A 10 39.18 9.73 16.57
CA GLU A 10 38.84 10.29 17.89
C GLU A 10 37.50 11.05 17.84
N LEU A 11 37.29 11.85 16.80
CA LEU A 11 36.03 12.56 16.60
C LEU A 11 34.84 11.59 16.49
N HIS A 12 34.99 10.51 15.73
CA HIS A 12 34.00 9.45 15.61
C HIS A 12 33.62 8.84 16.97
N LYS A 13 34.61 8.48 17.78
CA LYS A 13 34.39 7.92 19.12
C LYS A 13 33.60 8.89 20.01
N LYS A 14 33.94 10.18 19.96
CA LYS A 14 33.26 11.22 20.76
C LYS A 14 31.81 11.43 20.31
N LEU A 15 31.57 11.50 19.00
CA LEU A 15 30.21 11.67 18.46
C LEU A 15 29.30 10.48 18.77
N LEU A 16 29.83 9.25 18.71
CA LEU A 16 29.08 8.05 19.11
C LEU A 16 28.66 8.11 20.59
N GLN A 17 29.57 8.56 21.45
CA GLN A 17 29.34 8.70 22.89
C GLN A 17 28.54 9.96 23.27
N ALA A 18 28.17 10.80 22.30
CA ALA A 18 27.57 12.11 22.52
C ALA A 18 28.37 12.94 23.56
N ALA A 19 29.69 12.92 23.46
CA ALA A 19 30.62 13.54 24.40
C ALA A 19 31.13 14.92 23.90
N PRO A 20 31.55 15.83 24.79
CA PRO A 20 32.09 17.12 24.39
C PRO A 20 33.37 16.97 23.55
N LEU A 21 33.55 17.87 22.58
CA LEU A 21 34.74 17.93 21.74
C LEU A 21 35.87 18.63 22.52
N HIS A 22 37.00 17.96 22.67
CA HIS A 22 38.19 18.56 23.30
C HIS A 22 38.99 19.46 22.35
N LYS A 23 38.82 19.28 21.04
CA LYS A 23 39.42 20.15 20.02
C LYS A 23 38.55 21.39 19.85
N ASP A 24 39.21 22.52 19.59
CA ASP A 24 38.52 23.75 19.23
C ASP A 24 37.61 23.55 18.00
N VAL A 25 36.54 24.33 17.91
CA VAL A 25 35.48 24.22 16.92
C VAL A 25 36.05 24.37 15.50
N GLN A 26 36.96 25.33 15.28
CA GLN A 26 37.65 25.50 14.00
C GLN A 26 38.46 24.26 13.60
N THR A 27 39.15 23.64 14.56
CA THR A 27 39.96 22.44 14.29
C THR A 27 39.09 21.24 13.94
N SER A 28 37.96 21.09 14.65
CA SER A 28 36.99 20.02 14.40
C SER A 28 36.32 20.20 13.03
N ALA A 29 35.93 21.43 12.68
CA ALA A 29 35.38 21.75 11.36
C ALA A 29 36.41 21.50 10.25
N ALA A 30 37.66 21.94 10.41
CA ALA A 30 38.72 21.73 9.42
C ALA A 30 39.01 20.24 9.15
N LEU A 31 38.91 19.38 10.18
CA LEU A 31 39.05 17.92 10.03
C LEU A 31 37.88 17.31 9.27
N LEU A 32 36.67 17.83 9.45
CA LEU A 32 35.45 17.35 8.81
C LEU A 32 35.26 17.83 7.37
N MET A 33 35.95 18.89 6.94
CA MET A 33 35.79 19.43 5.59
C MET A 33 36.10 18.37 4.51
N PRO A 34 35.11 17.98 3.69
CA PRO A 34 35.29 16.96 2.68
C PRO A 34 36.16 17.49 1.53
N ARG A 35 37.05 16.65 1.01
CA ARG A 35 37.90 16.95 -0.16
C ARG A 35 37.60 16.00 -1.30
N SER A 36 37.76 16.47 -2.54
CA SER A 36 37.60 15.59 -3.70
C SER A 36 38.74 14.56 -3.73
N PRO A 37 38.47 13.29 -4.12
CA PRO A 37 39.51 12.26 -4.21
C PRO A 37 40.63 12.62 -5.21
N SER A 38 40.32 13.43 -6.23
CA SER A 38 41.26 13.88 -7.26
C SER A 38 42.22 14.98 -6.76
N GLU A 39 41.74 15.94 -5.96
CA GLU A 39 42.58 16.97 -5.33
C GLU A 39 43.54 16.36 -4.29
N ALA A 40 43.18 15.22 -3.70
CA ALA A 40 43.99 14.53 -2.71
C ALA A 40 45.26 13.87 -3.33
N CYS A 41 45.22 13.49 -4.61
CA CYS A 41 46.36 12.94 -5.34
C CYS A 41 47.31 14.01 -5.90
N ALA A 42 46.81 15.22 -6.20
CA ALA A 42 47.63 16.31 -6.74
C ALA A 42 48.68 16.86 -5.74
N GLY A 43 48.49 16.61 -4.44
CA GLY A 43 49.42 17.02 -3.38
C GLY A 43 50.66 16.14 -3.18
N SER A 44 50.86 15.10 -3.99
CA SER A 44 51.96 14.12 -3.81
C SER A 44 52.83 13.90 -5.04
N ALA A 45 52.93 14.86 -5.97
CA ALA A 45 53.89 14.81 -7.07
C ALA A 45 55.20 15.51 -6.66
N ILE A 46 56.03 14.83 -5.87
CA ILE A 46 57.47 15.08 -5.83
C ILE A 46 58.15 13.80 -6.33
N HIS A 47 58.95 14.00 -7.39
CA HIS A 47 59.93 13.09 -7.99
C HIS A 47 60.21 11.80 -7.21
N GLU A 48 60.06 10.63 -7.85
CA GLU A 48 61.19 9.71 -7.99
C GLU A 48 60.97 8.60 -9.03
N THR A 49 62.09 8.26 -9.64
CA THR A 49 62.33 7.46 -10.83
C THR A 49 62.17 5.95 -10.64
N ALA A 50 61.97 5.26 -11.78
CA ALA A 50 61.87 3.82 -11.93
C ALA A 50 63.00 3.01 -11.26
N GLY A 51 62.63 1.88 -10.64
CA GLY A 51 63.54 0.83 -10.18
C GLY A 51 62.77 -0.41 -9.71
N TYR A 52 62.99 -1.54 -10.39
CA TYR A 52 62.35 -2.85 -10.17
C TYR A 52 62.84 -3.56 -8.89
N VAL A 53 61.89 -4.14 -8.14
CA VAL A 53 61.87 -5.48 -7.48
C VAL A 53 63.01 -5.87 -6.50
N THR A 54 62.72 -6.11 -5.20
CA THR A 54 62.45 -7.43 -4.57
C THR A 54 62.37 -7.38 -3.02
N SER A 55 61.55 -8.28 -2.45
CA SER A 55 61.67 -8.96 -1.14
C SER A 55 61.18 -8.30 0.17
N LEU A 56 59.93 -8.64 0.53
CA LEU A 56 59.46 -9.18 1.82
C LEU A 56 60.15 -8.75 3.13
N CYS A 57 59.39 -8.08 3.99
CA CYS A 57 59.29 -8.45 5.41
C CYS A 57 57.91 -8.04 5.96
N LEU A 58 57.18 -9.03 6.50
CA LEU A 58 55.99 -8.80 7.31
C LEU A 58 56.39 -8.06 8.58
N ASP A 59 55.98 -6.80 8.71
CA ASP A 59 55.50 -6.17 9.94
C ASP A 59 55.01 -4.75 9.60
N SER A 60 53.88 -4.34 10.18
CA SER A 60 53.17 -3.05 9.92
C SER A 60 52.39 -2.96 8.60
N VAL A 61 51.21 -3.58 8.55
CA VAL A 61 50.14 -3.12 7.64
C VAL A 61 49.40 -1.98 8.35
N ALA A 62 49.96 -0.77 8.28
CA ALA A 62 49.16 0.43 8.44
C ALA A 62 48.15 0.43 7.29
N HIS A 63 46.87 0.18 7.58
CA HIS A 63 45.80 0.39 6.60
C HIS A 63 45.75 1.89 6.27
N THR A 64 46.50 2.32 5.27
CA THR A 64 46.33 3.63 4.65
C THR A 64 44.94 3.65 4.02
N LEU A 65 43.97 4.27 4.69
CA LEU A 65 42.65 4.48 4.11
C LEU A 65 42.81 5.21 2.78
N VAL A 66 42.15 4.71 1.74
CA VAL A 66 42.11 5.36 0.42
C VAL A 66 41.42 6.72 0.59
N PRO A 67 41.82 7.79 -0.14
CA PRO A 67 41.24 9.14 0.01
C PRO A 67 39.71 9.17 -0.03
N ARG A 68 39.14 8.28 -0.85
CA ARG A 68 37.70 7.98 -0.91
C ARG A 68 37.08 7.65 0.45
N ASP A 69 37.67 6.74 1.21
CA ASP A 69 37.14 6.25 2.48
C ASP A 69 37.22 7.33 3.56
N VAL A 70 38.24 8.19 3.48
CA VAL A 70 38.34 9.38 4.34
C VAL A 70 37.20 10.36 4.05
N THR A 71 36.92 10.65 2.78
CA THR A 71 35.79 11.53 2.41
C THR A 71 34.45 10.94 2.84
N LEU A 72 34.23 9.63 2.65
CA LEU A 72 33.02 8.95 3.14
C LEU A 72 32.89 9.08 4.67
N LEU A 73 33.97 8.83 5.41
CA LEU A 73 33.99 8.98 6.86
C LEU A 73 33.68 10.42 7.28
N GLN A 74 34.25 11.42 6.61
CA GLN A 74 33.95 12.83 6.88
C GLN A 74 32.46 13.14 6.68
N LEU A 75 31.86 12.73 5.56
CA LEU A 75 30.44 12.94 5.27
C LEU A 75 29.53 12.23 6.29
N SER A 76 29.86 11.00 6.67
CA SER A 76 29.12 10.27 7.70
C SER A 76 29.24 10.93 9.08
N LEU A 77 30.42 11.44 9.44
CA LEU A 77 30.61 12.15 10.71
C LEU A 77 29.87 13.49 10.74
N ILE A 78 29.78 14.20 9.62
CA ILE A 78 28.94 15.41 9.51
C ILE A 78 27.47 15.04 9.77
N GLN A 79 26.96 13.97 9.17
CA GLN A 79 25.58 13.50 9.42
C GLN A 79 25.35 13.16 10.89
N ILE A 80 26.26 12.39 11.52
CA ILE A 80 26.15 12.04 12.94
C ILE A 80 26.20 13.30 13.82
N LEU A 81 27.09 14.24 13.51
CA LEU A 81 27.20 15.51 14.22
C LEU A 81 25.88 16.29 14.19
N ILE A 82 25.24 16.40 13.02
CA ILE A 82 23.94 17.05 12.86
C ILE A 82 22.89 16.30 13.69
N ILE A 83 22.72 14.99 13.50
CA ILE A 83 21.73 14.18 14.23
C ILE A 83 21.89 14.36 15.75
N LYS A 84 23.12 14.37 16.27
CA LYS A 84 23.37 14.57 17.71
C LYS A 84 23.13 16.00 18.17
N ALA A 85 23.33 17.00 17.31
CA ALA A 85 22.98 18.39 17.60
C ALA A 85 21.46 18.58 17.72
N GLU A 86 20.68 17.83 16.94
CA GLU A 86 19.20 17.89 16.98
C GLU A 86 18.58 17.07 18.11
N ASN A 87 19.24 15.99 18.54
CA ASN A 87 18.67 15.04 19.48
C ASN A 87 18.46 15.65 20.88
N LEU A 88 17.20 15.65 21.35
CA LEU A 88 16.82 16.19 22.64
C LEU A 88 17.45 15.44 23.84
N CYS A 89 17.83 14.17 23.66
CA CYS A 89 18.50 13.36 24.68
C CYS A 89 19.98 13.74 24.85
N THR A 90 20.58 14.46 23.91
CA THR A 90 21.96 14.97 24.05
C THR A 90 21.98 16.15 25.02
N GLU A 91 23.00 16.21 25.89
CA GLU A 91 23.15 17.31 26.83
C GLU A 91 23.19 18.69 26.14
N PRO A 92 22.55 19.72 26.69
CA PRO A 92 22.33 21.00 26.01
C PRO A 92 23.63 21.70 25.63
N HIS A 93 24.66 21.62 26.48
CA HIS A 93 25.96 22.22 26.21
C HIS A 93 26.69 21.52 25.05
N ILE A 94 26.54 20.20 24.92
CA ILE A 94 27.13 19.40 23.84
C ILE A 94 26.41 19.69 22.53
N ARG A 95 25.08 19.79 22.55
CA ARG A 95 24.30 20.21 21.38
C ARG A 95 24.74 21.57 20.86
N GLN A 96 24.89 22.56 21.76
CA GLN A 96 25.39 23.89 21.38
C GLN A 96 26.79 23.82 20.76
N GLN A 97 27.69 23.01 21.32
CA GLN A 97 29.03 22.82 20.77
C GLN A 97 28.97 22.22 19.36
N TYR A 98 28.17 21.16 19.15
CA TYR A 98 28.01 20.53 17.83
C TYR A 98 27.36 21.48 16.83
N SER A 99 26.31 22.19 17.22
CA SER A 99 25.68 23.24 16.43
C SER A 99 26.67 24.34 16.01
N HIS A 100 27.63 24.69 16.87
CA HIS A 100 28.67 25.65 16.51
C HIS A 100 29.62 25.10 15.45
N VAL A 101 30.02 23.82 15.54
CA VAL A 101 30.82 23.16 14.50
C VAL A 101 30.09 23.15 13.16
N VAL A 102 28.79 22.84 13.13
CA VAL A 102 27.98 22.87 11.90
C VAL A 102 27.96 24.27 11.30
N LYS A 103 27.77 25.33 12.11
CA LYS A 103 27.82 26.72 11.63
C LYS A 103 29.19 27.08 11.03
N VAL A 104 30.29 26.66 11.66
CA VAL A 104 31.64 26.90 11.12
C VAL A 104 31.87 26.12 9.82
N LEU A 105 31.35 24.89 9.69
CA LEU A 105 31.40 24.15 8.43
C LEU A 105 30.67 24.89 7.29
N GLN A 106 29.49 25.44 7.57
CA GLN A 106 28.72 26.25 6.62
C GLN A 106 29.48 27.50 6.20
N GLN A 107 30.06 28.23 7.16
CA GLN A 107 30.91 29.40 6.89
C GLN A 107 32.14 29.06 6.02
N ASN A 108 32.68 27.85 6.17
CA ASN A 108 33.79 27.34 5.37
C ASN A 108 33.37 26.74 4.02
N GLY A 109 32.10 26.89 3.61
CA GLY A 109 31.61 26.48 2.30
C GLY A 109 31.44 24.97 2.12
N VAL A 110 31.10 24.25 3.19
CA VAL A 110 30.87 22.79 3.15
C VAL A 110 29.85 22.38 2.09
N ASP A 111 28.80 23.17 1.87
CA ASP A 111 27.77 22.89 0.86
C ASP A 111 28.38 22.78 -0.53
N THR A 112 29.23 23.75 -0.91
CA THR A 112 29.93 23.72 -2.20
C THR A 112 30.90 22.54 -2.32
N ALA A 113 31.53 22.14 -1.21
CA ALA A 113 32.41 20.98 -1.19
C ALA A 113 31.64 19.69 -1.42
N ILE A 114 30.48 19.53 -0.78
CA ILE A 114 29.59 18.37 -0.97
C ILE A 114 29.00 18.37 -2.39
N MET A 115 28.59 19.52 -2.92
CA MET A 115 28.07 19.63 -4.28
C MET A 115 29.03 19.12 -5.35
N ARG A 116 30.35 19.36 -5.19
CA ARG A 116 31.37 18.80 -6.10
C ARG A 116 31.44 17.27 -6.07
N LEU A 117 31.04 16.64 -4.96
CA LEU A 117 31.04 15.19 -4.78
C LEU A 117 29.80 14.49 -5.37
N LEU A 118 28.72 15.24 -5.64
CA LEU A 118 27.49 14.69 -6.22
C LEU A 118 27.70 14.14 -7.63
N ASN A 119 28.61 14.76 -8.41
CA ASN A 119 28.92 14.37 -9.77
C ASN A 119 30.06 13.34 -9.90
N THR A 120 30.33 12.58 -8.84
CA THR A 120 31.37 11.54 -8.86
C THR A 120 30.85 10.27 -9.52
N SER A 121 31.72 9.55 -10.22
CA SER A 121 31.38 8.23 -10.81
C SER A 121 31.08 7.16 -9.74
N ASP A 122 31.53 7.40 -8.51
CA ASP A 122 31.24 6.56 -7.36
C ASP A 122 29.82 6.82 -6.84
N LYS A 123 28.91 5.89 -7.16
CA LYS A 123 27.51 5.93 -6.74
C LYS A 123 27.34 6.00 -5.22
N VAL A 124 28.21 5.36 -4.44
CA VAL A 124 28.13 5.39 -2.97
C VAL A 124 28.51 6.77 -2.47
N LEU A 125 29.61 7.33 -2.97
CA LEU A 125 30.05 8.67 -2.59
C LEU A 125 29.03 9.73 -2.98
N SER A 126 28.47 9.64 -4.20
CA SER A 126 27.41 10.53 -4.68
C SER A 126 26.14 10.44 -3.81
N HIS A 127 25.70 9.22 -3.46
CA HIS A 127 24.53 9.01 -2.60
C HIS A 127 24.75 9.54 -1.17
N ILE A 128 25.88 9.23 -0.55
CA ILE A 128 26.20 9.71 0.81
C ILE A 128 26.37 11.25 0.82
N SER A 129 26.88 11.83 -0.27
CA SER A 129 26.97 13.28 -0.44
C SER A 129 25.59 13.91 -0.54
N SER A 130 24.67 13.34 -1.33
CA SER A 130 23.27 13.79 -1.43
C SER A 130 22.58 13.76 -0.07
N LYS A 131 22.70 12.64 0.66
CA LYS A 131 22.15 12.51 2.03
C LYS A 131 22.74 13.52 3.01
N CYS A 132 24.06 13.73 2.96
CA CYS A 132 24.74 14.71 3.80
C CYS A 132 24.27 16.14 3.50
N LEU A 133 24.09 16.49 2.23
CA LEU A 133 23.57 17.78 1.80
C LEU A 133 22.13 17.98 2.31
N SER A 134 21.26 16.98 2.17
CA SER A 134 19.89 17.03 2.71
C SER A 134 19.88 17.26 4.23
N CYS A 135 20.75 16.60 5.00
CA CYS A 135 20.85 16.85 6.44
C CYS A 135 21.23 18.31 6.77
N LEU A 136 22.15 18.91 5.99
CA LEU A 136 22.53 20.31 6.18
C LEU A 136 21.39 21.28 5.84
N VAL A 137 20.68 21.02 4.74
CA VAL A 137 19.50 21.81 4.33
C VAL A 137 18.43 21.76 5.42
N LEU A 138 18.11 20.56 5.92
CA LEU A 138 17.12 20.35 6.96
C LEU A 138 17.51 21.04 8.28
N TYR A 139 18.78 20.95 8.66
CA TYR A 139 19.29 21.65 9.84
C TYR A 139 19.14 23.18 9.72
N GLN A 140 19.38 23.76 8.54
CA GLN A 140 19.18 25.20 8.31
C GLN A 140 17.70 25.59 8.37
N LEU A 141 16.84 24.82 7.71
CA LEU A 141 15.40 25.06 7.76
C LEU A 141 14.89 25.03 9.21
N LYS A 142 15.29 24.00 9.97
CA LYS A 142 14.80 23.77 11.33
C LYS A 142 15.33 24.74 12.38
N PHE A 143 16.64 25.03 12.36
CA PHE A 143 17.29 25.79 13.44
C PHE A 143 17.73 27.21 13.05
N GLN A 144 17.84 27.50 11.75
CA GLN A 144 18.23 28.82 11.25
C GLN A 144 17.05 29.54 10.59
N ASN A 145 15.97 28.82 10.24
CA ASN A 145 14.82 29.36 9.51
C ASN A 145 15.27 30.07 8.22
N GLU A 146 16.22 29.45 7.53
CA GLU A 146 16.82 29.95 6.29
C GLU A 146 16.79 28.87 5.20
N VAL A 147 16.56 29.29 3.96
CA VAL A 147 16.66 28.41 2.79
C VAL A 147 18.12 28.26 2.37
N ASN A 148 18.61 27.03 2.24
CA ASN A 148 19.93 26.78 1.66
C ASN A 148 19.95 27.19 0.17
N THR A 149 20.58 28.32 -0.11
CA THR A 149 20.64 28.88 -1.47
C THR A 149 21.50 28.05 -2.42
N HIS A 150 22.57 27.42 -1.93
CA HIS A 150 23.44 26.56 -2.74
C HIS A 150 22.71 25.30 -3.24
N TRP A 151 21.99 24.62 -2.35
CA TRP A 151 21.15 23.48 -2.68
C TRP A 151 19.99 23.87 -3.58
N LEU A 152 19.32 25.00 -3.32
CA LEU A 152 18.23 25.47 -4.18
C LEU A 152 18.73 25.73 -5.61
N GLN A 153 19.88 26.41 -5.76
CA GLN A 153 20.48 26.67 -7.06
C GLN A 153 20.96 25.38 -7.75
N LEU A 154 21.51 24.42 -7.00
CA LEU A 154 21.81 23.09 -7.54
C LEU A 154 20.58 22.46 -8.18
N CYS A 155 19.46 22.46 -7.45
CA CYS A 155 18.23 21.85 -7.91
C CYS A 155 17.67 22.57 -9.15
N LEU A 156 17.63 23.91 -9.12
CA LEU A 156 17.18 24.72 -10.27
C LEU A 156 18.03 24.49 -11.52
N ASN A 157 19.36 24.46 -11.37
CA ASN A 157 20.27 24.26 -12.50
C ASN A 157 20.14 22.83 -13.05
N THR A 158 20.12 21.83 -12.18
CA THR A 158 20.01 20.41 -12.58
C THR A 158 18.70 20.12 -13.31
N LEU A 159 17.59 20.72 -12.88
CA LEU A 159 16.28 20.55 -13.54
C LEU A 159 16.15 21.35 -14.85
N ARG A 160 17.01 22.36 -15.08
CA ARG A 160 17.10 23.08 -16.37
C ARG A 160 18.01 22.39 -17.38
N GLU A 161 18.90 21.53 -16.92
CA GLU A 161 19.82 20.75 -17.74
C GLU A 161 19.10 19.60 -18.47
N ASP A 162 19.85 18.89 -19.33
CA ASP A 162 19.32 17.71 -20.01
C ASP A 162 18.94 16.61 -18.99
N PRO A 163 17.81 15.90 -19.16
CA PRO A 163 17.38 14.82 -18.27
C PRO A 163 18.36 13.63 -18.14
N SER A 164 19.40 13.60 -18.97
CA SER A 164 20.51 12.64 -18.88
C SER A 164 21.64 13.09 -17.95
N SER A 165 21.51 14.25 -17.30
CA SER A 165 22.55 14.80 -16.44
C SER A 165 22.86 13.86 -15.26
N PRO A 166 24.15 13.55 -14.98
CA PRO A 166 24.55 12.66 -13.89
C PRO A 166 24.20 13.22 -12.50
N THR A 167 23.97 14.53 -12.37
CA THR A 167 23.57 15.19 -11.12
C THR A 167 22.08 15.07 -10.83
N LEU A 168 21.27 14.63 -11.80
CA LEU A 168 19.81 14.53 -11.66
C LEU A 168 19.39 13.57 -10.56
N MET A 169 19.93 12.34 -10.53
CA MET A 169 19.58 11.36 -9.50
C MET A 169 19.92 11.87 -8.08
N PRO A 170 21.15 12.34 -7.78
CA PRO A 170 21.46 12.91 -6.47
C PRO A 170 20.61 14.13 -6.11
N CYS A 171 20.22 14.95 -7.10
CA CYS A 171 19.33 16.09 -6.93
C CYS A 171 17.92 15.64 -6.50
N LEU A 172 17.27 14.76 -7.27
CA LEU A 172 15.94 14.24 -6.97
C LEU A 172 15.90 13.54 -5.59
N MET A 173 16.89 12.70 -5.30
CA MET A 173 17.01 12.05 -3.99
C MET A 173 17.14 13.06 -2.85
N SER A 174 17.88 14.16 -3.06
CA SER A 174 18.00 15.20 -2.05
C SER A 174 16.69 15.94 -1.81
N MET A 175 15.91 16.20 -2.87
CA MET A 175 14.57 16.82 -2.79
C MET A 175 13.58 15.90 -2.06
N ILE A 176 13.56 14.61 -2.40
CA ILE A 176 12.73 13.61 -1.71
C ILE A 176 13.06 13.58 -0.23
N ALA A 177 14.34 13.52 0.14
CA ALA A 177 14.76 13.48 1.54
C ALA A 177 14.32 14.75 2.30
N VAL A 178 14.50 15.94 1.69
CA VAL A 178 14.11 17.20 2.30
C VAL A 178 12.58 17.29 2.46
N TYR A 179 11.81 16.98 1.41
CA TYR A 179 10.35 17.09 1.44
C TYR A 179 9.69 16.04 2.34
N LYS A 180 10.24 14.82 2.43
CA LYS A 180 9.78 13.81 3.38
C LYS A 180 9.99 14.25 4.83
N GLU A 181 11.13 14.84 5.15
CA GLU A 181 11.33 15.34 6.52
C GLU A 181 10.41 16.53 6.84
N ILE A 182 10.08 17.38 5.86
CA ILE A 182 9.10 18.46 6.03
C ILE A 182 7.69 17.91 6.35
N LEU A 183 7.31 16.78 5.75
CA LEU A 183 6.05 16.11 6.07
C LEU A 183 5.99 15.66 7.53
N VAL A 184 7.11 15.14 8.05
CA VAL A 184 7.21 14.51 9.38
C VAL A 184 7.47 15.53 10.49
N ASP A 185 8.36 16.51 10.29
CA ASP A 185 8.82 17.42 11.35
C ASP A 185 8.00 18.72 11.41
N GLU A 186 7.18 18.84 12.45
CA GLU A 186 6.31 20.00 12.65
C GLU A 186 7.04 21.34 12.81
N GLN A 187 8.29 21.34 13.30
CA GLN A 187 9.07 22.57 13.48
C GLN A 187 9.41 23.18 12.13
N ILE A 188 9.72 22.34 11.14
CA ILE A 188 10.05 22.79 9.79
C ILE A 188 8.80 23.36 9.10
N ARG A 189 7.62 22.75 9.32
CA ARG A 189 6.35 23.21 8.72
C ARG A 189 5.96 24.65 9.09
N LYS A 190 6.41 25.14 10.25
CA LYS A 190 6.11 26.51 10.72
C LYS A 190 6.93 27.59 10.01
N THR A 191 7.92 27.19 9.22
CA THR A 191 8.81 28.12 8.53
C THR A 191 8.17 28.62 7.24
N GLY A 192 8.27 29.94 6.97
CA GLY A 192 7.89 30.51 5.67
C GLY A 192 8.79 30.04 4.52
N CYS A 193 9.90 29.37 4.84
CA CYS A 193 10.87 28.83 3.90
C CYS A 193 10.29 27.75 2.98
N LEU A 194 9.31 26.97 3.43
CA LEU A 194 8.67 25.96 2.58
C LEU A 194 8.00 26.61 1.36
N LEU A 195 7.20 27.66 1.58
CA LEU A 195 6.54 28.39 0.49
C LEU A 195 7.57 28.96 -0.47
N GLN A 196 8.62 29.58 0.07
CA GLN A 196 9.72 30.12 -0.73
C GLN A 196 10.38 29.06 -1.63
N ILE A 197 10.66 27.85 -1.10
CA ILE A 197 11.24 26.75 -1.88
C ILE A 197 10.29 26.31 -2.99
N MET A 198 9.00 26.09 -2.66
CA MET A 198 7.99 25.61 -3.61
C MET A 198 7.77 26.61 -4.75
N GLU A 199 7.57 27.89 -4.43
CA GLU A 199 7.36 28.97 -5.40
C GLU A 199 8.57 29.16 -6.31
N THR A 200 9.79 29.04 -5.77
CA THR A 200 11.01 29.18 -6.58
C THR A 200 11.21 28.00 -7.55
N MET A 201 10.72 26.80 -7.18
CA MET A 201 10.90 25.57 -7.95
C MET A 201 9.82 25.36 -9.02
N GLU A 202 8.68 26.04 -8.91
CA GLU A 202 7.47 25.74 -9.67
C GLU A 202 7.71 25.65 -11.19
N ASP A 203 8.06 26.76 -11.83
CA ASP A 203 8.21 26.84 -13.28
C ASP A 203 9.26 25.85 -13.81
N VAL A 204 10.35 25.68 -13.05
CA VAL A 204 11.47 24.82 -13.44
C VAL A 204 11.08 23.35 -13.34
N PHE A 205 10.43 22.95 -12.25
CA PHE A 205 10.03 21.56 -12.05
C PHE A 205 8.94 21.13 -13.02
N VAL A 206 7.96 22.00 -13.27
CA VAL A 206 6.88 21.74 -14.23
C VAL A 206 7.43 21.67 -15.64
N GLY A 207 8.30 22.62 -16.03
CA GLY A 207 9.01 22.61 -17.31
C GLY A 207 9.85 21.33 -17.51
N PHE A 208 10.51 20.87 -16.44
CA PHE A 208 11.26 19.62 -16.45
C PHE A 208 10.34 18.41 -16.67
N CYS A 209 9.24 18.28 -15.92
CA CYS A 209 8.33 17.14 -16.03
C CYS A 209 7.65 17.07 -17.40
N THR A 210 7.16 18.21 -17.89
CA THR A 210 6.54 18.33 -19.23
C THR A 210 7.51 18.00 -20.36
N THR A 211 8.82 18.12 -20.12
CA THR A 211 9.86 17.72 -21.08
C THR A 211 10.26 16.25 -20.93
N CYS A 212 10.38 15.75 -19.69
CA CYS A 212 10.87 14.40 -19.40
C CYS A 212 9.85 13.30 -19.73
N ILE A 213 8.58 13.51 -19.37
CA ILE A 213 7.54 12.49 -19.51
C ILE A 213 7.25 12.19 -21.00
N PRO A 214 7.13 13.18 -21.91
CA PRO A 214 6.85 12.92 -23.33
C PRO A 214 8.06 12.46 -24.16
N ARG A 215 9.31 12.69 -23.72
CA ARG A 215 10.54 12.34 -24.46
C ARG A 215 10.90 10.85 -24.41
N LEU A 216 10.04 10.00 -23.88
CA LEU A 216 10.30 8.56 -23.82
C LEU A 216 10.09 7.95 -25.21
N PRO A 217 11.05 7.16 -25.72
CA PRO A 217 11.05 6.70 -27.10
C PRO A 217 9.78 5.93 -27.40
N VAL A 218 9.15 6.16 -28.55
CA VAL A 218 8.09 5.26 -29.07
C VAL A 218 8.78 4.00 -29.60
N ALA A 219 8.17 2.84 -29.40
CA ALA A 219 8.75 1.49 -29.39
C ALA A 219 9.40 0.94 -30.69
N GLU A 220 9.96 1.77 -31.58
CA GLU A 220 10.45 1.31 -32.90
C GLU A 220 11.92 1.67 -33.22
N CYS A 221 12.74 2.07 -32.24
CA CYS A 221 14.18 2.30 -32.47
C CYS A 221 15.08 1.35 -31.66
N PRO A 222 15.90 0.50 -32.31
CA PRO A 222 16.85 -0.39 -31.62
C PRO A 222 18.07 0.32 -31.02
N SER A 223 18.16 1.65 -31.12
CA SER A 223 19.16 2.46 -30.42
C SER A 223 18.47 3.36 -29.39
N PRO A 224 19.00 3.46 -28.14
CA PRO A 224 18.53 4.48 -27.22
C PRO A 224 18.75 5.84 -27.87
N ALA A 225 17.69 6.62 -28.04
CA ALA A 225 17.83 7.98 -28.51
C ALA A 225 18.83 8.72 -27.59
N PRO A 226 19.82 9.44 -28.14
CA PRO A 226 20.70 10.27 -27.32
C PRO A 226 19.83 11.26 -26.54
N GLY A 227 19.85 11.19 -25.20
CA GLY A 227 18.98 12.00 -24.33
C GLY A 227 17.84 11.24 -23.62
N ALA A 228 17.73 9.91 -23.77
CA ALA A 228 16.68 9.14 -23.11
C ALA A 228 16.87 9.05 -21.58
N VAL A 229 15.81 9.40 -20.84
CA VAL A 229 15.79 9.34 -19.36
C VAL A 229 15.93 7.91 -18.88
N SER A 230 16.88 7.65 -17.97
CA SER A 230 17.04 6.31 -17.38
C SER A 230 15.79 5.90 -16.58
N SER A 231 15.45 4.61 -16.58
CA SER A 231 14.30 4.12 -15.79
C SER A 231 14.43 4.43 -14.30
N SER A 232 15.66 4.45 -13.77
CA SER A 232 15.91 4.86 -12.38
C SER A 232 15.58 6.34 -12.14
N HIS A 233 15.84 7.23 -13.09
CA HIS A 233 15.45 8.65 -12.97
C HIS A 233 13.92 8.80 -12.99
N ILE A 234 13.22 8.05 -13.85
CA ILE A 234 11.74 8.06 -13.89
C ILE A 234 11.15 7.56 -12.57
N SER A 235 11.70 6.47 -12.03
CA SER A 235 11.26 5.91 -10.75
C SER A 235 11.44 6.91 -9.61
N CYS A 236 12.61 7.55 -9.55
CA CYS A 236 12.87 8.59 -8.55
C CYS A 236 11.99 9.84 -8.75
N LEU A 237 11.67 10.20 -9.99
CA LEU A 237 10.72 11.29 -10.27
C LEU A 237 9.31 10.94 -9.77
N LEU A 238 8.83 9.71 -10.00
CA LEU A 238 7.53 9.26 -9.50
C LEU A 238 7.47 9.28 -7.95
N ASP A 239 8.56 8.88 -7.27
CA ASP A 239 8.67 9.00 -5.81
C ASP A 239 8.57 10.47 -5.36
N LEU A 240 9.21 11.39 -6.08
CA LEU A 240 9.13 12.81 -5.78
C LEU A 240 7.72 13.38 -6.02
N LEU A 241 7.04 12.96 -7.09
CA LEU A 241 5.65 13.34 -7.35
C LEU A 241 4.73 12.86 -6.21
N GLU A 242 4.89 11.62 -5.75
CA GLU A 242 4.12 11.11 -4.61
C GLU A 242 4.34 11.94 -3.34
N VAL A 243 5.59 12.33 -3.05
CA VAL A 243 5.91 13.19 -1.89
C VAL A 243 5.28 14.59 -2.02
N LEU A 244 5.26 15.17 -3.23
CA LEU A 244 4.61 16.46 -3.48
C LEU A 244 3.08 16.37 -3.31
N VAL A 245 2.47 15.26 -3.73
CA VAL A 245 1.05 15.01 -3.46
C VAL A 245 0.79 14.80 -1.97
N ALA A 246 1.65 14.07 -1.26
CA ALA A 246 1.55 13.93 0.18
C ALA A 246 1.60 15.29 0.88
N LEU A 247 2.48 16.20 0.46
CA LEU A 247 2.53 17.58 0.98
C LEU A 247 1.20 18.33 0.73
N ARG A 248 0.59 18.13 -0.44
CA ARG A 248 -0.70 18.74 -0.78
C ARG A 248 -1.85 18.24 0.11
N ILE A 249 -1.91 16.95 0.37
CA ILE A 249 -3.01 16.29 1.08
C ILE A 249 -2.84 16.48 2.60
N GLU A 250 -1.69 16.07 3.13
CA GLU A 250 -1.44 15.97 4.57
C GLU A 250 -1.28 17.33 5.24
N LEU A 251 -0.64 18.28 4.53
CA LEU A 251 -0.45 19.64 5.05
C LEU A 251 -1.48 20.64 4.52
N LYS A 252 -2.43 20.19 3.69
CA LYS A 252 -3.38 21.06 2.96
C LYS A 252 -2.66 22.20 2.23
N LEU A 253 -1.47 21.91 1.69
CA LEU A 253 -0.58 22.92 1.14
C LEU A 253 -1.10 23.44 -0.21
N ASN A 254 -1.74 24.60 -0.17
CA ASN A 254 -2.45 25.19 -1.32
C ASN A 254 -1.52 25.97 -2.28
N VAL A 255 -0.36 25.40 -2.65
CA VAL A 255 0.66 26.03 -3.50
C VAL A 255 0.56 25.51 -4.94
N SER A 256 0.75 26.39 -5.92
CA SER A 256 0.55 26.09 -7.34
C SER A 256 1.35 24.89 -7.85
N LEU A 257 2.64 24.74 -7.46
CA LEU A 257 3.44 23.54 -7.77
C LEU A 257 2.72 22.22 -7.40
N CYS A 258 2.20 22.12 -6.17
CA CYS A 258 1.49 20.93 -5.70
C CYS A 258 0.19 20.68 -6.49
N LYS A 259 -0.54 21.76 -6.84
CA LYS A 259 -1.74 21.65 -7.68
C LYS A 259 -1.44 21.16 -9.07
N GLN A 260 -0.36 21.67 -9.68
CA GLN A 260 0.06 21.28 -11.03
C GLN A 260 0.54 19.83 -11.07
N VAL A 261 1.15 19.33 -9.99
CA VAL A 261 1.47 17.91 -9.86
C VAL A 261 0.22 17.04 -10.02
N LEU A 262 -0.85 17.35 -9.27
CA LEU A 262 -2.12 16.60 -9.33
C LEU A 262 -2.89 16.80 -10.64
N SER A 263 -3.02 18.04 -11.11
CA SER A 263 -3.91 18.41 -12.21
C SER A 263 -3.28 18.35 -13.60
N VAL A 264 -1.95 18.31 -13.70
CA VAL A 264 -1.22 18.34 -14.99
C VAL A 264 -0.19 17.22 -15.09
N ILE A 265 0.74 17.11 -14.14
CA ILE A 265 1.91 16.22 -14.27
C ILE A 265 1.52 14.74 -14.12
N LEU A 266 0.73 14.39 -13.11
CA LEU A 266 0.23 13.01 -12.94
C LEU A 266 -0.66 12.55 -14.10
N PRO A 267 -1.59 13.37 -14.61
CA PRO A 267 -2.31 13.07 -15.85
C PRO A 267 -1.37 12.81 -17.05
N GLN A 268 -0.29 13.57 -17.20
CA GLN A 268 0.71 13.30 -18.24
C GLN A 268 1.45 11.99 -18.04
N ALA A 269 1.67 11.57 -16.78
CA ALA A 269 2.32 10.30 -16.45
C ALA A 269 1.51 9.07 -16.91
N LEU A 270 0.22 9.21 -17.22
CA LEU A 270 -0.57 8.13 -17.83
C LEU A 270 0.01 7.66 -19.17
N ASN A 271 0.70 8.55 -19.91
CA ASN A 271 1.39 8.21 -21.16
C ASN A 271 2.53 7.20 -20.96
N LEU A 272 3.01 7.01 -19.73
CA LEU A 272 4.02 5.99 -19.42
C LEU A 272 3.51 4.57 -19.63
N MET A 273 2.19 4.37 -19.67
CA MET A 273 1.61 3.05 -19.91
C MET A 273 1.79 2.57 -21.36
N SER A 274 1.75 3.48 -22.33
CA SER A 274 2.02 3.18 -23.75
C SER A 274 3.52 3.23 -24.08
N ALA A 275 4.33 3.88 -23.25
CA ALA A 275 5.78 3.97 -23.43
C ALA A 275 6.48 2.60 -23.24
N PRO A 276 7.62 2.35 -23.93
CA PRO A 276 8.47 1.17 -23.75
C PRO A 276 9.34 1.31 -22.50
N VAL A 277 8.72 1.60 -21.36
CA VAL A 277 9.36 1.61 -20.05
C VAL A 277 9.24 0.23 -19.39
N PRO A 278 10.18 -0.14 -18.50
CA PRO A 278 10.10 -1.39 -17.76
C PRO A 278 8.79 -1.53 -16.97
N TYR A 279 8.33 -2.78 -16.79
CA TYR A 279 7.11 -3.11 -16.05
C TYR A 279 7.00 -2.42 -14.68
N PHE A 280 8.10 -2.38 -13.92
CA PHE A 280 8.10 -1.81 -12.57
C PHE A 280 7.76 -0.30 -12.56
N ILE A 281 8.07 0.44 -13.63
CA ILE A 281 7.67 1.84 -13.79
C ILE A 281 6.17 1.95 -13.99
N LYS A 282 5.59 1.09 -14.84
CA LYS A 282 4.13 1.03 -15.05
C LYS A 282 3.39 0.69 -13.76
N LYS A 283 3.91 -0.28 -13.01
CA LYS A 283 3.45 -0.62 -11.65
C LYS A 283 3.47 0.59 -10.72
N GLN A 284 4.59 1.31 -10.69
CA GLN A 284 4.73 2.50 -9.84
C GLN A 284 3.74 3.60 -10.22
N VAL A 285 3.49 3.85 -11.51
CA VAL A 285 2.47 4.82 -11.96
C VAL A 285 1.08 4.44 -11.43
N ILE A 286 0.66 3.18 -11.60
CA ILE A 286 -0.65 2.70 -11.14
C ILE A 286 -0.79 2.85 -9.62
N LEU A 287 0.25 2.51 -8.86
CA LEU A 287 0.24 2.61 -7.40
C LEU A 287 0.19 4.07 -6.92
N VAL A 288 0.95 4.98 -7.54
CA VAL A 288 0.90 6.41 -7.22
C VAL A 288 -0.49 6.97 -7.51
N LEU A 289 -1.11 6.64 -8.64
CA LEU A 289 -2.47 7.08 -8.98
C LEU A 289 -3.49 6.57 -7.97
N LYS A 290 -3.42 5.27 -7.60
CA LYS A 290 -4.28 4.67 -6.56
C LYS A 290 -4.20 5.46 -5.25
N ARG A 291 -2.97 5.72 -4.77
CA ARG A 291 -2.74 6.46 -3.52
C ARG A 291 -3.25 7.89 -3.59
N CYS A 292 -3.09 8.57 -4.73
CA CYS A 292 -3.63 9.93 -4.93
C CYS A 292 -5.16 9.96 -4.82
N LEU A 293 -5.85 9.04 -5.51
CA LEU A 293 -7.32 8.97 -5.53
C LEU A 293 -7.93 8.52 -4.19
N LEU A 294 -7.17 7.77 -3.39
CA LEU A 294 -7.57 7.34 -2.05
C LEU A 294 -7.26 8.37 -0.95
N TYR A 295 -6.68 9.52 -1.31
CA TYR A 295 -6.15 10.49 -0.34
C TYR A 295 -5.08 9.88 0.60
N LYS A 296 -4.31 8.89 0.12
CA LYS A 296 -3.31 8.09 0.87
C LYS A 296 -1.87 8.30 0.39
N ALA A 297 -1.59 9.38 -0.35
CA ALA A 297 -0.23 9.66 -0.80
C ALA A 297 0.69 9.92 0.40
N GLY A 298 1.77 9.15 0.52
CA GLY A 298 2.72 9.27 1.62
C GLY A 298 2.33 8.55 2.91
N GLU A 299 1.28 7.72 2.91
CA GLU A 299 0.89 6.86 4.04
C GLU A 299 2.07 5.99 4.53
N ASP A 300 2.95 5.54 3.63
CA ASP A 300 4.16 4.77 3.95
C ASP A 300 5.21 5.57 4.76
N PHE A 301 5.16 6.91 4.72
CA PHE A 301 6.19 7.79 5.30
C PHE A 301 5.73 8.45 6.61
N LEU A 302 4.43 8.48 6.87
CA LEU A 302 3.83 9.20 7.99
C LEU A 302 3.38 8.23 9.09
N PRO A 303 3.54 8.58 10.37
CA PRO A 303 2.85 7.86 11.45
C PRO A 303 1.35 7.97 11.19
N SER A 304 0.60 6.87 11.30
CA SER A 304 -0.83 6.81 11.00
C SER A 304 -1.60 7.96 11.68
N HIS A 305 -1.97 8.97 10.91
CA HIS A 305 -2.74 10.11 11.39
C HIS A 305 -4.14 10.04 10.78
N ASN A 306 -5.14 9.91 11.64
CA ASN A 306 -6.55 10.02 11.26
C ASN A 306 -6.86 11.49 10.92
N LEU A 307 -6.67 11.90 9.66
CA LEU A 307 -7.11 13.20 9.21
C LEU A 307 -8.63 13.18 9.01
N PHE A 308 -9.33 13.60 10.06
CA PHE A 308 -10.76 13.87 10.03
C PHE A 308 -11.09 14.97 9.01
N ASN A 309 -11.97 14.61 8.07
CA ASN A 309 -13.05 15.41 7.45
C ASN A 309 -12.98 16.93 7.65
N GLN A 310 -12.12 17.59 6.87
CA GLN A 310 -12.37 18.99 6.52
C GLN A 310 -12.32 19.09 5.02
N GLN A 311 -13.45 19.46 4.42
CA GLN A 311 -13.61 19.58 2.98
C GLN A 311 -12.60 20.60 2.43
N ASP A 312 -11.77 20.18 1.47
CA ASP A 312 -10.85 21.04 0.73
C ASP A 312 -11.33 21.09 -0.71
N ALA A 313 -12.20 22.06 -1.00
CA ALA A 313 -12.81 22.19 -2.32
C ALA A 313 -11.78 22.40 -3.45
N ALA A 314 -10.59 22.94 -3.15
CA ALA A 314 -9.53 23.07 -4.14
C ALA A 314 -8.90 21.71 -4.45
N LEU A 315 -8.65 20.89 -3.43
CA LEU A 315 -8.15 19.53 -3.60
C LEU A 315 -9.15 18.67 -4.36
N ASP A 316 -10.43 18.79 -4.02
CA ASP A 316 -11.51 18.06 -4.69
C ASP A 316 -11.56 18.42 -6.19
N ALA A 317 -11.40 19.70 -6.55
CA ALA A 317 -11.31 20.14 -7.94
C ALA A 317 -10.05 19.59 -8.65
N GLU A 318 -8.90 19.59 -7.99
CA GLU A 318 -7.64 19.01 -8.51
C GLU A 318 -7.77 17.51 -8.79
N LEU A 319 -8.36 16.76 -7.85
CA LEU A 319 -8.61 15.32 -7.99
C LEU A 319 -9.70 15.02 -9.02
N THR A 320 -10.67 15.91 -9.20
CA THR A 320 -11.67 15.78 -10.27
C THR A 320 -10.99 15.80 -11.65
N VAL A 321 -10.03 16.70 -11.87
CA VAL A 321 -9.26 16.75 -13.12
C VAL A 321 -8.49 15.46 -13.36
N LEU A 322 -7.83 14.94 -12.31
CA LEU A 322 -7.13 13.66 -12.39
C LEU A 322 -8.08 12.51 -12.71
N ALA A 323 -9.20 12.40 -11.99
CA ALA A 323 -10.22 11.39 -12.18
C ALA A 323 -10.81 11.42 -13.60
N THR A 324 -11.22 12.60 -14.09
CA THR A 324 -11.72 12.77 -15.46
C THR A 324 -10.69 12.32 -16.49
N THR A 325 -9.41 12.65 -16.29
CA THR A 325 -8.36 12.27 -17.23
C THR A 325 -8.11 10.75 -17.23
N ILE A 326 -8.15 10.11 -16.06
CA ILE A 326 -8.06 8.65 -15.93
C ILE A 326 -9.22 7.97 -16.65
N LEU A 327 -10.46 8.41 -16.42
CA LEU A 327 -11.64 7.84 -17.08
C LEU A 327 -11.56 8.00 -18.61
N ASN A 328 -11.19 9.18 -19.10
CA ASN A 328 -10.96 9.40 -20.53
C ASN A 328 -9.89 8.45 -21.09
N ALA A 329 -8.78 8.24 -20.36
CA ALA A 329 -7.73 7.31 -20.77
C ALA A 329 -8.25 5.85 -20.78
N VAL A 330 -9.06 5.44 -19.79
CA VAL A 330 -9.71 4.12 -19.75
C VAL A 330 -10.60 3.92 -20.97
N GLY A 331 -11.42 4.92 -21.34
CA GLY A 331 -12.24 4.89 -22.56
C GLY A 331 -11.42 4.78 -23.85
N GLN A 332 -10.16 5.23 -23.84
CA GLN A 332 -9.20 5.08 -24.94
C GLN A 332 -8.36 3.78 -24.85
N GLY A 333 -8.70 2.87 -23.94
CA GLY A 333 -8.03 1.58 -23.81
C GLY A 333 -6.78 1.57 -22.94
N TRP A 334 -6.62 2.52 -22.02
CA TRP A 334 -5.48 2.56 -21.08
C TRP A 334 -5.31 1.26 -20.28
N LEU A 335 -6.41 0.65 -19.82
CA LEU A 335 -6.38 -0.64 -19.12
C LEU A 335 -5.79 -1.77 -19.99
N LEU A 336 -5.98 -1.72 -21.31
CA LEU A 336 -5.47 -2.73 -22.23
C LEU A 336 -3.95 -2.65 -22.40
N GLN A 337 -3.34 -1.54 -21.99
CA GLN A 337 -1.90 -1.32 -22.04
C GLN A 337 -1.20 -1.79 -20.75
N VAL A 338 -1.96 -2.21 -19.73
CA VAL A 338 -1.41 -2.80 -18.51
C VAL A 338 -0.89 -4.20 -18.87
N PRO A 339 0.42 -4.42 -18.82
CA PRO A 339 1.00 -5.71 -19.20
C PRO A 339 0.56 -6.84 -18.27
N SER A 340 0.25 -8.00 -18.85
CA SER A 340 0.10 -9.26 -18.13
C SER A 340 1.47 -9.71 -17.66
N SER A 341 1.78 -9.57 -16.38
CA SER A 341 3.02 -10.14 -15.85
C SER A 341 2.92 -11.67 -15.85
N ASP A 342 3.87 -12.35 -16.50
CA ASP A 342 4.12 -13.79 -16.33
C ASP A 342 5.00 -14.09 -15.10
N ARG A 343 5.33 -13.06 -14.31
CA ARG A 343 6.25 -13.14 -13.18
C ARG A 343 5.60 -12.52 -11.94
N SER A 344 5.16 -13.36 -11.02
CA SER A 344 4.98 -12.92 -9.63
C SER A 344 6.33 -12.37 -9.16
N SER A 345 6.35 -11.12 -8.67
CA SER A 345 7.53 -10.58 -8.01
C SER A 345 7.68 -11.28 -6.67
N SER A 346 8.38 -12.41 -6.64
CA SER A 346 8.71 -13.11 -5.40
C SER A 346 9.59 -12.22 -4.52
N PHE A 347 9.21 -12.08 -3.26
CA PHE A 347 10.06 -11.47 -2.25
C PHE A 347 11.42 -12.20 -2.19
N GLY A 348 12.51 -11.47 -2.40
CA GLY A 348 13.88 -12.02 -2.30
C GLY A 348 14.61 -12.33 -3.62
N GLY A 349 14.04 -12.04 -4.79
CA GLY A 349 14.79 -12.05 -6.07
C GLY A 349 15.33 -13.41 -6.52
N ALA A 350 14.94 -14.52 -5.88
CA ALA A 350 15.28 -15.86 -6.32
C ALA A 350 14.33 -16.29 -7.43
N ASN A 351 14.71 -15.98 -8.68
CA ASN A 351 14.04 -16.49 -9.89
C ASN A 351 14.26 -18.00 -10.04
N GLN A 352 13.67 -18.82 -9.16
CA GLN A 352 13.57 -20.27 -9.32
C GLN A 352 12.23 -20.76 -8.74
N GLY A 353 11.13 -20.28 -9.31
CA GLY A 353 9.78 -20.76 -9.01
C GLY A 353 8.83 -20.39 -10.16
N SER A 354 8.31 -21.40 -10.84
CA SER A 354 7.37 -21.30 -11.96
C SER A 354 5.95 -20.99 -11.45
N GLU A 355 5.75 -19.83 -10.84
CA GLU A 355 4.41 -19.34 -10.53
C GLU A 355 3.96 -18.35 -11.61
N HIS A 356 3.30 -18.92 -12.61
CA HIS A 356 2.66 -18.16 -13.69
C HIS A 356 1.26 -17.75 -13.22
N GLY A 357 1.09 -16.47 -12.88
CA GLY A 357 -0.19 -15.88 -12.51
C GLY A 357 -0.15 -14.35 -12.68
N PRO A 358 -1.31 -13.70 -12.87
CA PRO A 358 -1.38 -12.26 -13.01
C PRO A 358 -0.93 -11.56 -11.72
N ASP A 359 -0.31 -10.36 -11.84
CA ASP A 359 0.00 -9.50 -10.69
C ASP A 359 -1.31 -8.91 -10.14
N LEU A 360 -1.95 -9.63 -9.21
CA LEU A 360 -3.23 -9.27 -8.61
C LEU A 360 -3.17 -7.91 -7.91
N VAL A 361 -2.02 -7.53 -7.35
CA VAL A 361 -1.83 -6.20 -6.73
C VAL A 361 -2.00 -5.10 -7.76
N ILE A 362 -1.53 -5.30 -9.00
CA ILE A 362 -1.65 -4.32 -10.07
C ILE A 362 -3.01 -4.33 -10.73
N LEU A 363 -3.64 -5.50 -10.88
CA LEU A 363 -5.04 -5.58 -11.29
C LEU A 363 -5.95 -4.87 -10.28
N GLY A 364 -5.76 -5.15 -9.00
CA GLY A 364 -6.50 -4.53 -7.90
C GLY A 364 -6.28 -3.02 -7.85
N ALA A 365 -5.03 -2.57 -7.92
CA ALA A 365 -4.70 -1.14 -7.92
C ALA A 365 -5.29 -0.38 -9.12
N ALA A 366 -5.22 -0.95 -10.34
CA ALA A 366 -5.84 -0.37 -11.52
C ALA A 366 -7.37 -0.33 -11.39
N SER A 367 -7.98 -1.42 -10.93
CA SER A 367 -9.43 -1.53 -10.73
C SER A 367 -9.94 -0.50 -9.72
N LEU A 368 -9.29 -0.43 -8.55
CA LEU A 368 -9.65 0.54 -7.52
C LEU A 368 -9.44 1.97 -7.98
N SER A 369 -8.39 2.26 -8.76
CA SER A 369 -8.18 3.59 -9.35
C SER A 369 -9.34 4.00 -10.26
N VAL A 370 -9.86 3.09 -11.09
CA VAL A 370 -11.03 3.37 -11.94
C VAL A 370 -12.28 3.62 -11.09
N LEU A 371 -12.53 2.78 -10.07
CA LEU A 371 -13.70 2.93 -9.20
C LEU A 371 -13.66 4.22 -8.38
N LYS A 372 -12.49 4.59 -7.83
CA LYS A 372 -12.35 5.86 -7.11
C LYS A 372 -12.48 7.06 -8.03
N ALA A 373 -11.99 6.97 -9.26
CA ALA A 373 -12.20 8.02 -10.25
C ALA A 373 -13.69 8.21 -10.56
N LEU A 374 -14.45 7.13 -10.75
CA LEU A 374 -15.92 7.19 -10.87
C LEU A 374 -16.58 7.81 -9.63
N GLU A 375 -16.20 7.35 -8.44
CA GLU A 375 -16.75 7.83 -7.17
C GLU A 375 -16.51 9.34 -6.96
N ILE A 376 -15.33 9.87 -7.32
CA ILE A 376 -15.01 11.31 -7.22
C ILE A 376 -15.91 12.14 -8.14
N GLN A 377 -16.24 11.64 -9.32
CA GLN A 377 -17.16 12.33 -10.22
C GLN A 377 -18.57 12.40 -9.62
N PHE A 378 -19.08 11.29 -9.06
CA PHE A 378 -20.38 11.26 -8.38
C PHE A 378 -20.48 12.21 -7.16
N HIS A 379 -19.40 12.37 -6.38
CA HIS A 379 -19.44 13.25 -5.21
C HIS A 379 -19.52 14.74 -5.55
N ASN A 380 -18.85 15.18 -6.64
CA ASN A 380 -18.89 16.58 -7.05
C ASN A 380 -20.24 17.00 -7.67
N GLU A 381 -21.02 16.02 -8.15
CA GLU A 381 -22.37 16.22 -8.66
C GLU A 381 -23.39 16.58 -7.56
N ALA A 382 -23.19 16.11 -6.32
CA ALA A 382 -24.11 16.38 -5.20
C ALA A 382 -24.09 17.84 -4.72
N TYR A 383 -23.02 18.60 -5.02
CA TYR A 383 -22.83 19.98 -4.60
C TYR A 383 -23.02 21.02 -5.72
N SER A 384 -23.12 20.59 -6.98
CA SER A 384 -23.26 21.47 -8.15
C SER A 384 -24.67 21.35 -8.75
N SER A 385 -25.29 22.50 -9.05
CA SER A 385 -26.59 22.55 -9.74
C SER A 385 -26.56 21.73 -11.04
N PRO A 386 -27.67 21.07 -11.45
CA PRO A 386 -27.71 20.20 -12.63
C PRO A 386 -27.27 20.91 -13.91
N GLY A 387 -26.01 20.70 -14.29
CA GLY A 387 -25.41 21.08 -15.57
C GLY A 387 -25.13 19.85 -16.44
N PRO A 388 -24.60 20.00 -17.66
CA PRO A 388 -24.43 18.91 -18.65
C PRO A 388 -23.31 17.91 -18.31
N GLY A 389 -22.87 17.83 -17.06
CA GLY A 389 -21.84 16.91 -16.55
C GLY A 389 -22.42 15.80 -15.69
N TYR A 390 -23.56 15.24 -16.08
CA TYR A 390 -24.10 14.03 -15.45
C TYR A 390 -23.30 12.83 -15.93
N ILE A 391 -22.68 12.04 -15.05
CA ILE A 391 -22.35 10.66 -15.43
C ILE A 391 -23.65 9.88 -15.52
N GLU A 392 -24.14 9.71 -16.75
CA GLU A 392 -25.28 8.85 -16.97
C GLU A 392 -24.94 7.40 -16.59
N ILE A 393 -25.94 6.62 -16.20
CA ILE A 393 -25.79 5.17 -15.95
C ILE A 393 -25.15 4.46 -17.15
N SER A 394 -25.38 4.97 -18.36
CA SER A 394 -24.74 4.50 -19.59
C SER A 394 -23.21 4.62 -19.52
N GLU A 395 -22.68 5.73 -19.00
CA GLU A 395 -21.25 5.97 -18.83
C GLU A 395 -20.67 5.11 -17.71
N THR A 396 -21.34 5.00 -16.56
CA THR A 396 -20.89 4.09 -15.49
C THR A 396 -20.82 2.65 -15.97
N SER A 397 -21.85 2.20 -16.70
CA SER A 397 -21.89 0.86 -17.29
C SER A 397 -20.79 0.67 -18.34
N LEU A 398 -20.46 1.71 -19.11
CA LEU A 398 -19.36 1.69 -20.07
C LEU A 398 -18.00 1.48 -19.39
N TYR A 399 -17.67 2.28 -18.37
CA TYR A 399 -16.41 2.14 -17.64
C TYR A 399 -16.31 0.82 -16.89
N MET A 400 -17.41 0.35 -16.29
CA MET A 400 -17.46 -0.99 -15.70
C MET A 400 -17.28 -2.09 -16.75
N GLY A 401 -17.86 -1.95 -17.94
CA GLY A 401 -17.62 -2.87 -19.06
C GLY A 401 -16.16 -2.91 -19.49
N HIS A 402 -15.48 -1.76 -19.56
CA HIS A 402 -14.04 -1.70 -19.82
C HIS A 402 -13.23 -2.40 -18.71
N LEU A 403 -13.60 -2.19 -17.45
CA LEU A 403 -12.95 -2.81 -16.30
C LEU A 403 -13.13 -4.33 -16.29
N LEU A 404 -14.36 -4.83 -16.46
CA LEU A 404 -14.65 -6.27 -16.46
C LEU A 404 -13.96 -6.98 -17.63
N ASN A 405 -13.94 -6.38 -18.83
CA ASN A 405 -13.21 -6.93 -19.99
C ASN A 405 -11.69 -6.98 -19.73
N PHE A 406 -11.14 -5.93 -19.09
CA PHE A 406 -9.75 -5.94 -18.65
C PHE A 406 -9.49 -7.10 -17.69
N LEU A 407 -10.30 -7.28 -16.64
CA LEU A 407 -10.15 -8.36 -15.67
C LEU A 407 -10.31 -9.74 -16.30
N GLU A 408 -11.30 -9.91 -17.19
CA GLU A 408 -11.55 -11.16 -17.92
C GLU A 408 -10.30 -11.60 -18.71
N ARG A 409 -9.62 -10.68 -19.40
CA ARG A 409 -8.40 -10.97 -20.16
C ARG A 409 -7.25 -11.46 -19.28
N HIS A 410 -7.11 -10.94 -18.07
CA HIS A 410 -6.02 -11.30 -17.16
C HIS A 410 -6.31 -12.53 -16.30
N LEU A 411 -7.56 -12.70 -15.88
CA LEU A 411 -7.97 -13.80 -15.01
C LEU A 411 -8.42 -15.05 -15.79
N GLY A 412 -8.72 -14.90 -17.08
CA GLY A 412 -9.20 -16.00 -17.92
C GLY A 412 -10.50 -16.60 -17.41
N TRP A 413 -11.51 -15.75 -17.16
CA TRP A 413 -12.79 -16.21 -16.63
C TRP A 413 -13.37 -17.34 -17.48
N LYS A 414 -13.73 -18.45 -16.82
CA LYS A 414 -14.52 -19.50 -17.46
C LYS A 414 -15.94 -18.99 -17.67
N GLU A 415 -16.67 -19.54 -18.64
CA GLU A 415 -18.05 -19.17 -19.05
C GLU A 415 -19.13 -19.13 -17.93
N ARG A 416 -18.77 -19.35 -16.65
CA ARG A 416 -19.70 -19.46 -15.51
C ARG A 416 -19.34 -18.57 -14.31
N VAL A 417 -18.42 -17.63 -14.44
CA VAL A 417 -18.11 -16.71 -13.33
C VAL A 417 -19.19 -15.62 -13.28
N HIS A 418 -19.87 -15.51 -12.15
CA HIS A 418 -20.81 -14.41 -11.93
C HIS A 418 -20.00 -13.11 -11.79
N PHE A 419 -20.29 -12.08 -12.59
CA PHE A 419 -19.43 -10.90 -12.67
C PHE A 419 -19.09 -10.30 -11.30
N CYS A 420 -20.05 -10.19 -10.36
CA CYS A 420 -19.78 -9.62 -9.03
C CYS A 420 -18.77 -10.40 -8.17
N GLU A 421 -18.38 -11.63 -8.53
CA GLU A 421 -17.33 -12.40 -7.83
C GLU A 421 -15.93 -11.81 -8.08
N TRP A 422 -15.78 -10.91 -9.07
CA TRP A 422 -14.51 -10.27 -9.42
C TRP A 422 -13.81 -9.61 -8.24
N VAL A 423 -14.55 -8.97 -7.33
CA VAL A 423 -14.01 -8.29 -6.13
C VAL A 423 -13.26 -9.31 -5.26
N SER A 424 -13.92 -10.41 -4.96
CA SER A 424 -13.41 -11.51 -4.16
C SER A 424 -12.26 -12.28 -4.82
N LEU A 425 -12.13 -12.24 -6.14
CA LEU A 425 -11.05 -12.88 -6.91
C LEU A 425 -9.81 -11.99 -7.04
N VAL A 426 -9.99 -10.68 -7.24
CA VAL A 426 -8.89 -9.74 -7.49
C VAL A 426 -8.19 -9.34 -6.19
N PHE A 427 -8.94 -9.18 -5.10
CA PHE A 427 -8.43 -8.61 -3.85
C PHE A 427 -8.24 -9.64 -2.73
N ILE A 428 -8.11 -10.93 -3.06
CA ILE A 428 -8.01 -12.01 -2.06
C ILE A 428 -6.81 -11.86 -1.09
N GLU A 429 -5.77 -11.13 -1.48
CA GLU A 429 -4.57 -10.87 -0.66
C GLU A 429 -4.54 -9.44 -0.06
N GLN A 430 -5.56 -8.61 -0.29
CA GLN A 430 -5.57 -7.19 0.06
C GLN A 430 -6.93 -6.77 0.65
N ASP A 431 -7.14 -7.07 1.94
CA ASP A 431 -8.42 -6.85 2.63
C ASP A 431 -8.85 -5.37 2.67
N ASP A 432 -7.90 -4.44 2.83
CA ASP A 432 -8.13 -3.00 2.87
C ASP A 432 -8.65 -2.47 1.53
N ASP A 433 -7.97 -2.84 0.44
CA ASP A 433 -8.38 -2.48 -0.93
C ASP A 433 -9.72 -3.15 -1.30
N MET A 434 -9.95 -4.41 -0.91
CA MET A 434 -11.21 -5.14 -1.15
C MET A 434 -12.41 -4.40 -0.55
N LEU A 435 -12.27 -3.97 0.70
CA LEU A 435 -13.35 -3.30 1.43
C LEU A 435 -13.58 -1.88 0.92
N GLU A 436 -12.53 -1.18 0.48
CA GLU A 436 -12.68 0.11 -0.18
C GLU A 436 -13.43 -0.04 -1.51
N VAL A 437 -13.13 -1.07 -2.30
CA VAL A 437 -13.90 -1.41 -3.52
C VAL A 437 -15.37 -1.71 -3.18
N ALA A 438 -15.63 -2.55 -2.19
CA ALA A 438 -17.00 -2.89 -1.79
C ALA A 438 -17.78 -1.64 -1.34
N LYS A 439 -17.12 -0.71 -0.63
CA LYS A 439 -17.69 0.58 -0.23
C LYS A 439 -18.00 1.47 -1.42
N SER A 440 -17.06 1.64 -2.36
CA SER A 440 -17.26 2.45 -3.57
C SER A 440 -18.41 1.90 -4.42
N LEU A 441 -18.48 0.58 -4.62
CA LEU A 441 -19.55 -0.08 -5.37
C LEU A 441 -20.91 0.07 -4.70
N LEU A 442 -20.98 -0.14 -3.38
CA LEU A 442 -22.20 0.09 -2.61
C LEU A 442 -22.66 1.55 -2.74
N GLN A 443 -21.72 2.49 -2.66
CA GLN A 443 -22.03 3.90 -2.79
C GLN A 443 -22.59 4.23 -4.18
N MET A 444 -21.92 3.79 -5.25
CA MET A 444 -22.42 3.97 -6.61
C MET A 444 -23.79 3.32 -6.82
N TYR A 445 -24.02 2.14 -6.26
CA TYR A 445 -25.32 1.46 -6.30
C TYR A 445 -26.42 2.30 -5.64
N LEU A 446 -26.18 2.82 -4.43
CA LEU A 446 -27.14 3.64 -3.68
C LEU A 446 -27.42 5.00 -4.35
N HIS A 447 -26.46 5.57 -5.09
CA HIS A 447 -26.65 6.84 -5.81
C HIS A 447 -27.43 6.67 -7.11
N ASN A 448 -27.60 5.44 -7.62
CA ASN A 448 -28.18 5.18 -8.94
C ASN A 448 -29.45 4.33 -8.82
N PRO A 449 -30.64 4.96 -8.67
CA PRO A 449 -31.88 4.21 -8.45
C PRO A 449 -32.25 3.21 -9.53
N ARG A 450 -31.77 3.41 -10.76
CA ARG A 450 -32.02 2.49 -11.88
C ARG A 450 -31.21 1.19 -11.81
N LEU A 451 -30.21 1.09 -10.93
CA LEU A 451 -29.52 -0.16 -10.62
C LEU A 451 -30.32 -1.03 -9.65
N HIS A 452 -31.33 -0.46 -8.97
CA HIS A 452 -32.28 -1.18 -8.10
C HIS A 452 -33.43 -1.85 -8.87
N SER A 453 -33.34 -1.98 -10.20
CA SER A 453 -34.40 -2.63 -10.99
C SER A 453 -34.73 -4.01 -10.42
N THR A 454 -35.99 -4.20 -10.06
CA THR A 454 -36.54 -5.48 -9.63
C THR A 454 -36.91 -6.30 -10.86
N ALA A 455 -36.56 -7.59 -10.86
CA ALA A 455 -36.99 -8.49 -11.93
C ALA A 455 -38.52 -8.60 -11.89
N SER A 456 -39.19 -8.23 -12.98
CA SER A 456 -40.65 -8.26 -13.08
C SER A 456 -41.20 -9.62 -13.49
N ASP A 457 -40.36 -10.51 -14.02
CA ASP A 457 -40.67 -11.88 -14.43
C ASP A 457 -39.43 -12.78 -14.24
N ASP A 458 -39.61 -14.11 -14.28
CA ASP A 458 -38.59 -15.18 -14.21
C ASP A 458 -37.43 -15.08 -15.24
N GLU A 459 -37.29 -13.95 -15.96
CA GLU A 459 -36.11 -13.65 -16.75
C GLU A 459 -34.87 -13.54 -15.86
N ASP A 460 -33.79 -14.15 -16.36
CA ASP A 460 -32.48 -14.32 -15.75
C ASP A 460 -32.01 -13.08 -14.95
N ILE A 461 -32.18 -13.12 -13.63
CA ILE A 461 -31.83 -12.06 -12.66
C ILE A 461 -30.40 -11.54 -12.85
N TRP A 462 -29.52 -12.38 -13.38
CA TRP A 462 -28.13 -12.08 -13.69
C TRP A 462 -27.96 -11.09 -14.85
N LYS A 463 -29.00 -10.86 -15.65
CA LYS A 463 -29.03 -9.87 -16.73
C LYS A 463 -29.38 -8.46 -16.26
N LEU A 464 -29.80 -8.30 -14.99
CA LEU A 464 -30.05 -6.97 -14.43
C LEU A 464 -28.77 -6.12 -14.47
N PRO A 465 -28.89 -4.80 -14.71
CA PRO A 465 -27.72 -3.92 -14.89
C PRO A 465 -26.69 -4.00 -13.75
N SER A 466 -27.15 -4.12 -12.50
CA SER A 466 -26.25 -4.22 -11.33
C SER A 466 -25.41 -5.51 -11.33
N HIS A 467 -25.93 -6.62 -11.85
CA HIS A 467 -25.21 -7.88 -11.99
C HIS A 467 -24.29 -7.87 -13.20
N CYS A 468 -24.77 -7.41 -14.36
CA CYS A 468 -23.99 -7.26 -15.59
C CYS A 468 -22.77 -6.36 -15.42
N CYS A 469 -22.90 -5.30 -14.63
CA CYS A 469 -21.78 -4.39 -14.31
C CYS A 469 -20.89 -4.92 -13.17
N GLY A 470 -21.22 -6.06 -12.55
CA GLY A 470 -20.43 -6.60 -11.43
C GLY A 470 -20.51 -5.75 -10.16
N MET A 471 -21.60 -5.02 -9.94
CA MET A 471 -21.76 -4.02 -8.87
C MET A 471 -22.83 -4.37 -7.83
N ASN A 472 -23.51 -5.52 -7.94
CA ASN A 472 -24.60 -5.84 -7.04
C ASN A 472 -24.09 -6.04 -5.58
N PRO A 473 -24.52 -5.21 -4.61
CA PRO A 473 -23.96 -5.23 -3.27
C PRO A 473 -24.30 -6.50 -2.48
N HIS A 474 -25.44 -7.15 -2.76
CA HIS A 474 -25.77 -8.43 -2.12
C HIS A 474 -24.86 -9.54 -2.61
N CYS A 475 -24.61 -9.63 -3.92
CA CYS A 475 -23.64 -10.59 -4.45
C CYS A 475 -22.25 -10.36 -3.88
N ILE A 476 -21.75 -9.12 -3.87
CA ILE A 476 -20.42 -8.79 -3.36
C ILE A 476 -20.28 -9.22 -1.89
N PHE A 477 -21.28 -8.89 -1.04
CA PHE A 477 -21.27 -9.31 0.35
C PHE A 477 -21.34 -10.84 0.52
N LEU A 478 -22.16 -11.53 -0.27
CA LEU A 478 -22.27 -12.99 -0.21
C LEU A 478 -21.00 -13.69 -0.69
N PHE A 479 -20.30 -13.17 -1.71
CA PHE A 479 -19.00 -13.69 -2.14
C PHE A 479 -17.91 -13.43 -1.10
N LEU A 480 -17.93 -12.28 -0.42
CA LEU A 480 -17.09 -12.02 0.74
C LEU A 480 -17.34 -13.08 1.84
N LEU A 481 -18.60 -13.29 2.24
CA LEU A 481 -18.94 -14.30 3.24
C LEU A 481 -18.50 -15.71 2.82
N LYS A 482 -18.71 -16.07 1.55
CA LYS A 482 -18.29 -17.37 1.01
C LYS A 482 -16.77 -17.54 1.07
N ASN A 483 -16.00 -16.50 0.75
CA ASN A 483 -14.53 -16.53 0.81
C ASN A 483 -14.01 -16.70 2.24
N VAL A 484 -14.65 -16.09 3.22
CA VAL A 484 -14.31 -16.28 4.64
C VAL A 484 -15.04 -17.49 5.26
N LEU A 485 -15.62 -18.36 4.43
CA LEU A 485 -16.34 -19.57 4.84
C LEU A 485 -17.47 -19.32 5.85
N PHE A 486 -18.08 -18.14 5.80
CA PHE A 486 -19.11 -17.67 6.73
C PHE A 486 -18.61 -17.60 8.19
N ASP A 487 -17.31 -17.47 8.41
CA ASP A 487 -16.73 -17.30 9.75
C ASP A 487 -16.92 -15.86 10.25
N ALA A 488 -17.79 -15.72 11.26
CA ALA A 488 -18.07 -14.44 11.89
C ALA A 488 -16.84 -13.82 12.60
N SER A 489 -15.84 -14.61 12.96
CA SER A 489 -14.62 -14.09 13.62
C SER A 489 -13.76 -13.25 12.67
N VAL A 490 -13.74 -13.59 11.37
CA VAL A 490 -13.03 -12.79 10.36
C VAL A 490 -13.70 -11.41 10.18
N LEU A 491 -15.04 -11.37 10.16
CA LEU A 491 -15.78 -10.10 10.11
C LEU A 491 -15.58 -9.27 11.38
N LEU A 492 -15.42 -9.94 12.53
CA LEU A 492 -15.10 -9.27 13.77
C LEU A 492 -13.70 -8.65 13.74
N ASP A 493 -12.72 -9.35 13.20
CA ASP A 493 -11.36 -8.84 13.03
C ASP A 493 -11.36 -7.61 12.10
N PHE A 494 -12.13 -7.63 11.01
CA PHE A 494 -12.33 -6.45 10.17
C PHE A 494 -12.99 -5.27 10.92
N LEU A 495 -13.96 -5.53 11.79
CA LEU A 495 -14.60 -4.49 12.60
C LEU A 495 -13.65 -3.88 13.64
N ILE A 496 -12.72 -4.65 14.17
CA ILE A 496 -11.79 -4.21 15.22
C ILE A 496 -10.55 -3.53 14.61
N SER A 497 -10.16 -3.91 13.40
CA SER A 497 -9.04 -3.32 12.68
C SER A 497 -9.26 -1.84 12.37
N SER A 498 -8.23 -1.02 12.59
CA SER A 498 -8.18 0.39 12.16
C SER A 498 -7.71 0.57 10.72
N GLU A 499 -7.28 -0.50 10.07
CA GLU A 499 -6.68 -0.46 8.73
C GLU A 499 -7.71 -0.58 7.61
N THR A 500 -8.93 -1.05 7.94
CA THR A 500 -10.00 -1.24 6.96
C THR A 500 -11.14 -0.25 7.14
N CYS A 501 -11.85 0.06 6.05
CA CYS A 501 -13.09 0.83 6.10
C CYS A 501 -14.33 -0.04 6.40
N PHE A 502 -14.15 -1.25 6.97
CA PHE A 502 -15.22 -2.25 7.10
C PHE A 502 -16.42 -1.73 7.89
N LEU A 503 -16.20 -1.03 9.01
CA LEU A 503 -17.30 -0.50 9.82
C LEU A 503 -18.22 0.43 9.00
N GLU A 504 -17.62 1.33 8.22
CA GLU A 504 -18.37 2.27 7.39
C GLU A 504 -19.15 1.54 6.30
N TYR A 505 -18.48 0.64 5.57
CA TYR A 505 -19.10 -0.20 4.56
C TYR A 505 -20.26 -1.01 5.15
N PHE A 506 -20.00 -1.73 6.25
CA PHE A 506 -20.91 -2.69 6.83
C PHE A 506 -22.16 -2.01 7.40
N VAL A 507 -22.03 -0.86 8.07
CA VAL A 507 -23.19 -0.10 8.54
C VAL A 507 -24.07 0.39 7.38
N ARG A 508 -23.47 0.87 6.28
CA ARG A 508 -24.22 1.27 5.07
C ARG A 508 -24.89 0.05 4.43
N TYR A 509 -24.19 -1.08 4.34
CA TYR A 509 -24.72 -2.31 3.77
C TYR A 509 -25.88 -2.87 4.58
N LEU A 510 -25.79 -2.90 5.92
CA LEU A 510 -26.88 -3.39 6.78
C LEU A 510 -28.16 -2.55 6.65
N LYS A 511 -28.04 -1.24 6.39
CA LYS A 511 -29.20 -0.38 6.09
C LYS A 511 -29.85 -0.79 4.78
N LEU A 512 -29.06 -0.99 3.72
CA LEU A 512 -29.56 -1.49 2.45
C LEU A 512 -30.19 -2.89 2.61
N LEU A 513 -29.53 -3.81 3.32
CA LEU A 513 -30.03 -5.17 3.54
C LEU A 513 -31.38 -5.19 4.26
N LYS A 514 -31.60 -4.26 5.18
CA LYS A 514 -32.90 -4.07 5.84
C LYS A 514 -33.97 -3.60 4.85
N GLU A 515 -33.64 -2.69 3.94
CA GLU A 515 -34.57 -2.10 2.97
C GLU A 515 -34.87 -3.06 1.81
N ASP A 516 -33.89 -3.85 1.38
CA ASP A 516 -33.94 -4.71 0.19
C ASP A 516 -33.81 -6.21 0.54
N TRP A 517 -34.47 -6.63 1.62
CA TRP A 517 -34.39 -7.99 2.15
C TRP A 517 -34.92 -9.06 1.18
N SER A 518 -35.97 -8.76 0.43
CA SER A 518 -36.57 -9.69 -0.54
C SER A 518 -35.60 -10.01 -1.67
N GLN A 519 -34.91 -9.00 -2.20
CA GLN A 519 -33.91 -9.18 -3.25
C GLN A 519 -32.70 -9.96 -2.75
N PHE A 520 -32.26 -9.70 -1.52
CA PHE A 520 -31.22 -10.51 -0.87
C PHE A 520 -31.60 -12.00 -0.81
N CYS A 521 -32.83 -12.32 -0.38
CA CYS A 521 -33.33 -13.69 -0.31
C CYS A 521 -33.41 -14.35 -1.69
N LEU A 522 -33.86 -13.59 -2.70
CA LEU A 522 -33.93 -14.05 -4.08
C LEU A 522 -32.54 -14.41 -4.62
N ILE A 523 -31.57 -13.52 -4.44
CA ILE A 523 -30.18 -13.74 -4.86
C ILE A 523 -29.57 -14.97 -4.18
N CYS A 524 -29.78 -15.15 -2.87
CA CYS A 524 -29.32 -16.36 -2.16
C CYS A 524 -29.86 -17.64 -2.82
N THR A 525 -31.16 -17.65 -3.15
CA THR A 525 -31.82 -18.79 -3.81
C THR A 525 -31.21 -19.10 -5.18
N PHE A 526 -30.92 -18.07 -5.98
CA PHE A 526 -30.30 -18.25 -7.30
C PHE A 526 -28.83 -18.67 -7.22
N LEU A 527 -28.07 -18.19 -6.23
CA LEU A 527 -26.70 -18.65 -6.00
C LEU A 527 -26.66 -20.11 -5.53
N ASP A 528 -27.61 -20.53 -4.69
CA ASP A 528 -27.75 -21.93 -4.27
C ASP A 528 -28.04 -22.85 -5.47
N ARG A 529 -28.89 -22.41 -6.41
CA ARG A 529 -29.22 -23.16 -7.65
C ARG A 529 -28.08 -23.22 -8.65
N SER A 530 -27.29 -22.15 -8.73
CA SER A 530 -26.13 -22.05 -9.64
C SER A 530 -24.91 -22.83 -9.12
N SER A 531 -24.91 -23.22 -7.85
CA SER A 531 -23.89 -24.11 -7.28
C SER A 531 -24.18 -25.55 -7.69
N PRO A 532 -23.33 -26.22 -8.49
CA PRO A 532 -23.57 -27.63 -8.81
C PRO A 532 -23.49 -28.47 -7.53
N LEU A 533 -24.43 -29.42 -7.38
CA LEU A 533 -24.35 -30.49 -6.39
C LEU A 533 -22.91 -31.02 -6.34
N GLN A 534 -22.34 -31.01 -5.13
CA GLN A 534 -20.99 -31.44 -4.76
C GLN A 534 -19.88 -30.43 -5.08
N SER A 535 -19.29 -29.92 -4.00
CA SER A 535 -17.93 -29.44 -3.94
C SER A 535 -16.97 -30.47 -4.59
N PRO A 536 -16.24 -30.13 -5.65
CA PRO A 536 -14.81 -30.36 -5.59
C PRO A 536 -14.27 -29.35 -4.56
N SER A 537 -13.41 -29.82 -3.67
CA SER A 537 -12.39 -29.01 -3.02
C SER A 537 -12.02 -27.83 -3.92
N VAL A 538 -11.86 -26.63 -3.34
CA VAL A 538 -11.09 -25.53 -3.93
C VAL A 538 -10.03 -26.17 -4.79
N ALA A 539 -10.23 -26.08 -6.11
CA ALA A 539 -9.16 -26.41 -7.03
C ALA A 539 -8.15 -25.35 -6.66
N ASN A 540 -7.15 -25.78 -5.90
CA ASN A 540 -5.87 -25.14 -5.85
C ASN A 540 -5.64 -24.60 -7.25
N VAL A 541 -5.33 -23.32 -7.36
CA VAL A 541 -4.43 -22.87 -8.41
C VAL A 541 -3.09 -23.55 -8.10
N SER A 542 -3.04 -24.87 -8.26
CA SER A 542 -1.83 -25.67 -8.19
C SER A 542 -1.28 -25.66 -9.60
N VAL A 543 -0.40 -24.70 -9.86
CA VAL A 543 0.55 -24.82 -10.97
C VAL A 543 1.54 -25.90 -10.58
N CYS A 544 1.22 -27.16 -10.91
CA CYS A 544 2.15 -28.27 -10.83
C CYS A 544 1.88 -29.24 -11.97
N PRO A 545 2.72 -29.27 -13.02
CA PRO A 545 2.60 -30.29 -14.05
C PRO A 545 3.23 -31.60 -13.54
N ARG A 546 2.39 -32.58 -13.17
CA ARG A 546 2.81 -33.99 -13.13
C ARG A 546 2.88 -34.50 -14.57
N GLN A 547 4.07 -34.60 -15.15
CA GLN A 547 4.31 -35.48 -16.28
C GLN A 547 4.83 -36.83 -15.78
N MET A 548 4.03 -37.87 -15.99
CA MET A 548 4.53 -39.23 -16.09
C MET A 548 5.16 -39.38 -17.49
N SER A 549 6.47 -39.61 -17.54
CA SER A 549 7.12 -40.25 -18.67
C SER A 549 8.15 -41.24 -18.14
N ASN A 550 7.92 -42.52 -18.45
CA ASN A 550 8.84 -43.62 -18.20
C ASN A 550 9.94 -43.61 -19.28
N ALA A 551 11.21 -43.43 -18.89
CA ALA A 551 12.39 -44.05 -19.55
C ALA A 551 13.69 -43.79 -18.74
N PRO A 552 14.71 -44.68 -18.81
CA PRO A 552 15.77 -44.78 -17.80
C PRO A 552 17.12 -44.16 -18.19
N CYS A 553 17.93 -43.82 -17.16
CA CYS A 553 19.39 -43.58 -17.14
C CYS A 553 19.93 -42.42 -18.01
N SER A 554 20.89 -41.60 -17.55
CA SER A 554 22.19 -42.02 -17.03
C SER A 554 22.85 -40.92 -16.18
N ARG A 555 23.52 -41.35 -15.10
CA ARG A 555 24.50 -40.58 -14.33
C ARG A 555 25.82 -40.54 -15.10
N GLU A 556 26.36 -39.35 -15.33
CA GLU A 556 27.81 -39.17 -15.55
C GLU A 556 28.32 -37.97 -14.74
N SER A 557 29.22 -38.29 -13.82
CA SER A 557 30.13 -37.43 -13.05
C SER A 557 31.07 -36.64 -13.99
N ILE A 558 31.66 -35.50 -13.58
CA ILE A 558 33.09 -35.41 -13.16
C ILE A 558 33.50 -33.95 -12.82
N ILE A 559 34.03 -33.80 -11.59
CA ILE A 559 35.18 -32.99 -11.11
C ILE A 559 35.11 -31.45 -11.05
N GLY A 560 35.13 -30.95 -9.80
CA GLY A 560 35.90 -29.77 -9.38
C GLY A 560 36.60 -30.08 -8.05
N PRO A 561 37.88 -29.72 -7.84
CA PRO A 561 38.68 -30.20 -6.70
C PRO A 561 38.39 -29.46 -5.39
N HIS A 562 38.53 -30.23 -4.31
CA HIS A 562 38.53 -29.89 -2.89
C HIS A 562 39.62 -28.89 -2.47
N VAL A 563 39.43 -28.34 -1.25
CA VAL A 563 40.39 -28.02 -0.16
C VAL A 563 40.03 -26.65 0.43
N ASP A 564 39.95 -26.37 1.73
CA ASP A 564 39.73 -27.10 2.98
C ASP A 564 39.51 -25.97 3.99
N THR A 565 38.51 -26.06 4.87
CA THR A 565 38.47 -25.20 6.06
C THR A 565 38.33 -26.06 7.30
N SER A 566 39.44 -26.10 8.03
CA SER A 566 39.67 -26.80 9.29
C SER A 566 38.77 -26.32 10.43
N SER A 567 38.22 -27.30 11.12
CA SER A 567 37.45 -27.29 12.36
C SER A 567 38.25 -27.04 13.65
N VAL A 568 37.49 -26.93 14.76
CA VAL A 568 37.79 -27.30 16.19
C VAL A 568 38.08 -26.07 17.10
N SER A 569 37.51 -25.83 18.30
CA SER A 569 36.56 -26.50 19.25
C SER A 569 36.19 -25.45 20.34
N GLY A 570 34.98 -25.40 20.92
CA GLY A 570 34.41 -26.28 21.97
C GLY A 570 33.94 -25.41 23.19
N PRO A 571 33.29 -25.93 24.25
CA PRO A 571 32.83 -27.30 24.52
C PRO A 571 31.32 -27.44 24.90
N ARG A 572 30.88 -28.70 24.91
CA ARG A 572 29.58 -29.26 25.37
C ARG A 572 29.70 -29.85 26.78
N ASN A 573 28.56 -30.04 27.45
CA ASN A 573 28.20 -31.12 28.40
C ASN A 573 26.67 -31.29 28.29
N ASP A 574 25.96 -32.42 28.44
CA ASP A 574 26.14 -33.87 28.46
C ASP A 574 24.68 -34.44 28.42
N LYS A 575 24.25 -35.20 27.39
CA LYS A 575 23.80 -36.64 27.38
C LYS A 575 22.75 -37.11 28.44
N PRO A 576 22.02 -38.25 28.27
CA PRO A 576 21.49 -38.92 27.06
C PRO A 576 20.08 -39.61 27.21
N SER A 577 19.60 -40.22 26.10
CA SER A 577 18.76 -41.46 25.98
C SER A 577 17.30 -41.47 26.48
N SER A 578 16.33 -42.22 25.97
CA SER A 578 16.02 -42.96 24.72
C SER A 578 14.69 -43.66 25.03
N HIS A 579 13.72 -43.75 24.12
CA HIS A 579 12.90 -44.95 23.85
C HIS A 579 11.82 -44.63 22.82
N TYR A 580 11.85 -45.40 21.72
CA TYR A 580 10.87 -45.44 20.65
C TYR A 580 9.65 -46.27 21.08
N HIS A 581 8.45 -45.84 20.71
CA HIS A 581 7.39 -46.72 20.23
C HIS A 581 6.63 -46.03 19.08
N LEU A 582 6.63 -46.71 17.93
CA LEU A 582 5.92 -46.38 16.70
C LEU A 582 4.43 -46.71 16.83
N SER A 583 3.56 -45.85 16.30
CA SER A 583 2.38 -46.30 15.54
C SER A 583 1.90 -45.19 14.58
N ASP A 584 2.04 -45.49 13.30
CA ASP A 584 1.28 -45.07 12.11
C ASP A 584 0.48 -43.75 12.07
N GLY A 585 0.93 -42.87 11.17
CA GLY A 585 0.12 -42.43 10.02
C GLY A 585 -0.98 -41.40 10.24
N ILE A 586 -0.66 -40.12 10.01
CA ILE A 586 -1.27 -39.20 9.01
C ILE A 586 -0.50 -37.86 9.13
N SER A 587 0.21 -37.50 8.07
CA SER A 587 1.00 -36.27 8.00
C SER A 587 0.07 -35.05 7.84
N SER A 588 -0.20 -34.35 8.94
CA SER A 588 -0.96 -33.09 8.97
C SER A 588 -0.05 -31.88 8.74
N SER A 589 0.46 -31.71 7.53
CA SER A 589 1.25 -30.52 7.17
C SER A 589 0.64 -29.79 5.97
N SER A 590 -0.58 -29.28 6.13
CA SER A 590 -1.16 -28.24 5.27
C SER A 590 -2.36 -27.49 5.90
N LEU A 591 -2.52 -27.51 7.23
CA LEU A 591 -3.62 -26.83 7.94
C LEU A 591 -3.17 -25.60 8.75
N GLY A 592 -1.93 -25.14 8.55
CA GLY A 592 -1.35 -24.03 9.33
C GLY A 592 -1.83 -22.62 8.96
N ALA A 593 -2.61 -22.45 7.88
CA ALA A 593 -3.04 -21.13 7.40
C ALA A 593 -4.49 -20.76 7.77
N LEU A 594 -5.22 -21.62 8.49
CA LEU A 594 -6.64 -21.41 8.85
C LEU A 594 -6.90 -21.57 10.36
N GLN A 595 -5.88 -21.43 11.20
CA GLN A 595 -6.11 -21.39 12.64
C GLN A 595 -6.65 -20.01 13.03
N ARG A 596 -7.85 -19.99 13.67
CA ARG A 596 -8.39 -18.85 14.43
C ARG A 596 -7.24 -18.13 15.12
N LEU A 597 -6.99 -16.88 14.77
CA LEU A 597 -5.91 -16.10 15.39
C LEU A 597 -6.15 -15.92 16.90
N VAL A 598 -7.43 -15.89 17.32
CA VAL A 598 -7.85 -15.79 18.73
C VAL A 598 -9.15 -16.58 18.95
N GLU A 599 -9.17 -17.46 19.96
CA GLU A 599 -10.40 -18.15 20.39
C GLU A 599 -11.16 -17.28 21.42
N TYR A 600 -12.14 -16.52 20.96
CA TYR A 600 -12.97 -15.69 21.83
C TYR A 600 -14.03 -16.47 22.66
N ASP A 601 -14.14 -17.79 22.47
CA ASP A 601 -15.13 -18.66 23.13
C ASP A 601 -14.65 -19.25 24.47
N SER A 602 -13.38 -19.11 24.84
CA SER A 602 -12.81 -19.80 26.02
C SER A 602 -12.87 -19.03 27.35
N SER A 603 -13.70 -17.98 27.47
CA SER A 603 -13.86 -17.26 28.75
C SER A 603 -15.26 -17.49 29.32
N GLU A 604 -15.36 -18.53 30.15
CA GLU A 604 -16.54 -18.94 30.90
C GLU A 604 -17.20 -17.77 31.65
N ASP A 605 -18.52 -17.60 31.49
CA ASP A 605 -19.34 -16.71 32.31
C ASP A 605 -19.62 -17.41 33.65
N SER A 606 -18.94 -16.99 34.70
CA SER A 606 -19.25 -17.38 36.08
C SER A 606 -19.40 -16.15 36.95
N GLU A 607 -20.58 -15.49 36.92
CA GLU A 607 -21.16 -14.82 38.10
C GLU A 607 -22.70 -14.84 38.00
N SER A 608 -23.30 -15.76 38.74
CA SER A 608 -24.69 -15.69 39.19
C SER A 608 -24.79 -14.62 40.27
N GLU A 609 -25.73 -13.68 40.20
CA GLU A 609 -26.56 -13.25 41.35
C GLU A 609 -27.85 -12.57 40.88
N MET A 610 -28.89 -12.84 41.66
CA MET A 610 -30.29 -12.48 41.50
C MET A 610 -30.58 -11.21 42.32
N SER A 611 -31.43 -10.31 41.81
CA SER A 611 -32.54 -9.63 42.53
C SER A 611 -32.77 -8.19 42.04
N GLY A 612 -34.05 -7.78 42.02
CA GLY A 612 -34.43 -6.36 42.01
C GLY A 612 -35.48 -5.98 40.98
N SER A 613 -36.71 -6.46 41.16
CA SER A 613 -37.95 -6.01 40.55
C SER A 613 -38.24 -4.50 40.74
N GLU A 614 -38.72 -3.79 39.72
CA GLU A 614 -40.14 -3.37 39.60
C GLU A 614 -40.45 -2.52 38.33
N PRO A 615 -41.73 -2.45 37.89
CA PRO A 615 -42.15 -2.08 36.54
C PRO A 615 -42.73 -0.65 36.44
N CYS A 616 -42.82 -0.09 35.22
CA CYS A 616 -43.80 0.95 34.95
C CYS A 616 -44.34 0.92 33.50
N LEU A 617 -45.65 1.11 33.41
CA LEU A 617 -46.56 0.88 32.31
C LEU A 617 -46.81 2.15 31.47
N VAL A 618 -46.92 1.95 30.14
CA VAL A 618 -47.83 2.61 29.17
C VAL A 618 -47.51 4.09 28.85
N ILE A 619 -47.36 4.52 27.59
CA ILE A 619 -48.43 4.90 26.66
C ILE A 619 -47.99 4.77 25.19
N SER A 620 -48.80 4.07 24.40
CA SER A 620 -48.84 4.07 22.93
C SER A 620 -49.13 5.46 22.36
N ARG A 621 -48.42 5.83 21.29
CA ARG A 621 -49.03 6.54 20.14
C ARG A 621 -48.45 6.00 18.83
N GLN A 622 -49.35 5.43 18.04
CA GLN A 622 -49.16 5.02 16.65
C GLN A 622 -48.74 6.20 15.75
N ALA A 623 -47.84 5.91 14.82
CA ALA A 623 -47.90 6.39 13.44
C ALA A 623 -47.58 5.19 12.55
N GLY A 624 -48.55 4.77 11.75
CA GLY A 624 -48.47 3.60 10.88
C GLY A 624 -47.70 3.89 9.59
N ALA A 625 -47.04 2.85 9.09
CA ALA A 625 -46.73 2.63 7.68
C ALA A 625 -46.68 1.11 7.48
N ASP A 626 -47.29 0.67 6.38
CA ASP A 626 -47.89 -0.63 6.15
C ASP A 626 -46.92 -1.83 6.10
N SER A 627 -47.18 -2.82 6.95
CA SER A 627 -46.56 -4.16 6.91
C SER A 627 -47.28 -5.12 5.95
N SER A 628 -48.37 -4.69 5.30
CA SER A 628 -49.22 -5.56 4.47
C SER A 628 -48.76 -5.69 3.02
N ASP A 629 -47.97 -4.76 2.49
CA ASP A 629 -47.54 -4.79 1.09
C ASP A 629 -46.39 -5.79 0.84
N ILE A 630 -45.54 -6.02 1.84
CA ILE A 630 -44.41 -6.97 1.77
C ILE A 630 -44.92 -8.42 1.74
N ASP A 631 -45.94 -8.76 2.55
CA ASP A 631 -46.53 -10.10 2.61
C ASP A 631 -47.31 -10.46 1.33
N MET A 632 -47.89 -9.44 0.67
CA MET A 632 -48.58 -9.60 -0.61
C MET A 632 -47.58 -9.80 -1.76
N HIS A 633 -46.43 -9.12 -1.73
CA HIS A 633 -45.35 -9.27 -2.72
C HIS A 633 -44.64 -10.64 -2.61
N MET A 634 -44.47 -11.18 -1.39
CA MET A 634 -43.94 -12.54 -1.16
C MET A 634 -44.88 -13.65 -1.67
N LYS A 635 -46.20 -13.43 -1.62
CA LYS A 635 -47.20 -14.37 -2.17
C LYS A 635 -47.25 -14.37 -3.70
N ASN A 636 -47.08 -13.20 -4.34
CA ASN A 636 -47.10 -13.09 -5.81
C ASN A 636 -45.86 -13.69 -6.48
N LEU A 637 -44.72 -13.78 -5.80
CA LEU A 637 -43.48 -14.39 -6.31
C LEU A 637 -43.37 -15.91 -6.05
N GLY A 638 -44.39 -16.56 -5.46
CA GLY A 638 -44.40 -18.01 -5.22
C GLY A 638 -43.40 -18.52 -4.16
N LEU A 639 -42.78 -17.63 -3.37
CA LEU A 639 -41.70 -17.95 -2.43
C LEU A 639 -42.18 -18.41 -1.04
N THR A 640 -43.48 -18.34 -0.75
CA THR A 640 -44.05 -18.71 0.57
C THR A 640 -44.04 -20.21 0.87
N ALA A 641 -43.89 -21.08 -0.14
CA ALA A 641 -43.91 -22.53 0.07
C ALA A 641 -42.62 -23.12 0.66
N MET A 642 -41.50 -22.36 0.69
CA MET A 642 -40.21 -22.87 1.15
C MET A 642 -39.84 -22.47 2.59
N CYS A 643 -40.48 -21.43 3.16
CA CYS A 643 -40.28 -21.06 4.57
C CYS A 643 -41.09 -21.92 5.56
N SER A 644 -41.96 -22.84 5.10
CA SER A 644 -42.86 -23.63 5.94
C SER A 644 -42.57 -25.14 5.97
N LEU A 645 -41.34 -25.57 5.68
CA LEU A 645 -40.92 -26.98 5.80
C LEU A 645 -39.92 -27.18 6.94
N SER A 646 -40.32 -26.74 8.13
CA SER A 646 -39.87 -27.33 9.38
C SER A 646 -41.00 -27.16 10.37
N HIS A 647 -41.84 -28.20 10.50
CA HIS A 647 -42.77 -28.52 11.60
C HIS A 647 -44.04 -29.21 11.07
N THR A 648 -43.91 -30.48 10.70
CA THR A 648 -45.01 -31.45 10.85
C THR A 648 -44.43 -32.79 11.31
N THR A 649 -44.31 -32.93 12.63
CA THR A 649 -44.14 -34.25 13.26
C THR A 649 -45.49 -34.96 13.29
N SER A 650 -45.59 -36.11 12.64
CA SER A 650 -46.47 -37.20 13.06
C SER A 650 -45.81 -38.56 12.75
N ALA A 651 -45.23 -39.13 13.79
CA ALA A 651 -44.97 -40.55 14.08
C ALA A 651 -44.93 -41.57 12.92
N ASN A 652 -43.74 -42.10 12.60
CA ASN A 652 -43.35 -43.48 12.96
C ASN A 652 -41.98 -43.90 12.37
N MET A 653 -41.18 -44.54 13.24
CA MET A 653 -40.17 -45.60 12.97
C MET A 653 -38.96 -45.30 12.06
N GLN A 654 -37.82 -45.14 12.73
CA GLN A 654 -36.48 -45.68 12.43
C GLN A 654 -36.05 -45.83 10.95
N ASP A 655 -35.14 -44.96 10.49
CA ASP A 655 -33.85 -45.42 9.96
C ASP A 655 -32.77 -44.33 10.13
N ALA A 656 -31.60 -44.74 10.59
CA ALA A 656 -30.47 -43.87 10.91
C ALA A 656 -29.57 -43.72 9.69
N GLY A 657 -29.76 -42.64 8.94
CA GLY A 657 -28.86 -42.19 7.89
C GLY A 657 -28.74 -40.67 7.93
N THR A 658 -27.77 -40.16 8.69
CA THR A 658 -27.49 -38.73 8.86
C THR A 658 -27.03 -38.14 7.52
N THR A 659 -27.99 -37.78 6.68
CA THR A 659 -27.75 -36.97 5.48
C THR A 659 -27.69 -35.53 5.97
N TYR A 660 -26.48 -34.98 6.16
CA TYR A 660 -26.30 -33.55 6.39
C TYR A 660 -26.87 -32.81 5.18
N GLN A 661 -28.09 -32.27 5.30
CA GLN A 661 -28.62 -31.29 4.36
C GLN A 661 -27.71 -30.07 4.48
N ALA A 662 -26.92 -29.79 3.44
CA ALA A 662 -26.06 -28.62 3.40
C ALA A 662 -26.96 -27.38 3.55
N ALA A 663 -26.77 -26.62 4.62
CA ALA A 663 -27.48 -25.36 4.83
C ALA A 663 -27.26 -24.44 3.61
N GLY A 664 -28.35 -23.90 3.08
CA GLY A 664 -28.32 -22.98 1.93
C GLY A 664 -27.56 -21.69 2.26
N ILE A 665 -27.11 -20.97 1.23
CA ILE A 665 -26.37 -19.70 1.36
C ILE A 665 -27.11 -18.72 2.27
N TRP A 666 -28.43 -18.62 2.13
CA TRP A 666 -29.26 -17.76 2.98
C TRP A 666 -29.10 -18.11 4.48
N GLN A 667 -29.24 -19.39 4.84
CA GLN A 667 -29.15 -19.84 6.24
C GLN A 667 -27.75 -19.57 6.81
N LYS A 668 -26.69 -19.83 6.03
CA LYS A 668 -25.30 -19.58 6.44
C LYS A 668 -25.03 -18.09 6.64
N ALA A 669 -25.52 -17.23 5.74
CA ALA A 669 -25.35 -15.79 5.85
C ALA A 669 -26.06 -15.22 7.09
N VAL A 670 -27.31 -15.63 7.34
CA VAL A 670 -28.06 -15.23 8.53
C VAL A 670 -27.39 -15.73 9.82
N GLN A 671 -26.93 -16.98 9.84
CA GLN A 671 -26.23 -17.55 10.99
C GLN A 671 -24.94 -16.77 11.28
N CYS A 672 -24.13 -16.49 10.25
CA CYS A 672 -22.90 -15.70 10.36
C CYS A 672 -23.15 -14.31 10.95
N LEU A 673 -24.19 -13.61 10.50
CA LEU A 673 -24.58 -12.30 11.06
C LEU A 673 -25.06 -12.40 12.52
N GLY A 674 -25.77 -13.46 12.88
CA GLY A 674 -26.19 -13.73 14.26
C GLY A 674 -25.01 -14.05 15.19
N ASP A 675 -24.05 -14.84 14.73
CA ASP A 675 -22.83 -15.17 15.46
C ASP A 675 -21.96 -13.92 15.66
N LEU A 676 -21.84 -13.09 14.63
CA LEU A 676 -21.17 -11.80 14.70
C LEU A 676 -21.83 -10.87 15.72
N GLN A 677 -23.17 -10.78 15.70
CA GLN A 677 -23.92 -10.01 16.68
C GLN A 677 -23.61 -10.47 18.11
N ALA A 678 -23.67 -11.77 18.37
CA ALA A 678 -23.40 -12.33 19.69
C ALA A 678 -21.97 -12.04 20.16
N ALA A 679 -20.99 -12.11 19.25
CA ALA A 679 -19.59 -11.79 19.54
C ALA A 679 -19.38 -10.31 19.88
N ILE A 680 -19.97 -9.40 19.09
CA ILE A 680 -19.93 -7.95 19.37
C ILE A 680 -20.60 -7.63 20.70
N ASP A 681 -21.79 -8.21 20.96
CA ASP A 681 -22.52 -8.02 22.21
C ASP A 681 -21.69 -8.47 23.43
N ARG A 682 -21.02 -9.63 23.33
CA ARG A 682 -20.13 -10.15 24.38
C ARG A 682 -18.94 -9.22 24.64
N LEU A 683 -18.26 -8.77 23.60
CA LEU A 683 -17.13 -7.83 23.73
C LEU A 683 -17.58 -6.47 24.25
N HIS A 684 -18.76 -6.00 23.86
CA HIS A 684 -19.33 -4.75 24.34
C HIS A 684 -19.65 -4.82 25.84
N ARG A 685 -20.30 -5.90 26.31
CA ARG A 685 -20.57 -6.12 27.74
C ARG A 685 -19.27 -6.15 28.56
N LYS A 686 -18.22 -6.77 28.02
CA LYS A 686 -16.88 -6.82 28.65
C LYS A 686 -16.07 -5.52 28.49
N LYS A 687 -16.58 -4.49 27.81
CA LYS A 687 -15.88 -3.23 27.48
C LYS A 687 -14.56 -3.43 26.70
N LEU A 688 -14.51 -4.47 25.87
CA LEU A 688 -13.35 -4.84 25.06
C LEU A 688 -13.48 -4.44 23.58
N PHE A 689 -14.65 -3.94 23.17
CA PHE A 689 -14.87 -3.48 21.81
C PHE A 689 -14.28 -2.07 21.61
N PRO A 690 -13.53 -1.79 20.52
CA PRO A 690 -12.70 -0.58 20.38
C PRO A 690 -13.49 0.74 20.28
N TYR A 691 -14.79 0.68 19.97
CA TYR A 691 -15.68 1.84 19.89
C TYR A 691 -17.09 1.48 20.40
N ASN A 692 -18.06 2.39 20.32
CA ASN A 692 -19.44 2.13 20.74
C ASN A 692 -20.22 1.38 19.64
N PRO A 693 -20.56 0.08 19.80
CA PRO A 693 -21.25 -0.69 18.79
C PRO A 693 -22.79 -0.59 18.86
N SER A 694 -23.35 0.26 19.74
CA SER A 694 -24.81 0.28 20.00
C SER A 694 -25.68 0.45 18.75
N ALA A 695 -25.25 1.30 17.81
CA ALA A 695 -25.98 1.50 16.54
C ALA A 695 -25.86 0.29 15.61
N LEU A 696 -24.67 -0.32 15.55
CA LEU A 696 -24.41 -1.53 14.76
C LEU A 696 -25.22 -2.71 15.27
N LEU A 697 -25.24 -2.94 16.58
CA LEU A 697 -26.02 -3.99 17.23
C LEU A 697 -27.52 -3.86 16.98
N LYS A 698 -28.06 -2.62 16.97
CA LYS A 698 -29.46 -2.37 16.61
C LYS A 698 -29.77 -2.76 15.16
N LEU A 699 -28.87 -2.49 14.23
CA LEU A 699 -29.04 -2.88 12.82
C LEU A 699 -29.00 -4.40 12.68
N LEU A 700 -28.01 -5.06 13.29
CA LEU A 700 -27.88 -6.52 13.28
C LEU A 700 -29.09 -7.22 13.91
N THR A 701 -29.58 -6.72 15.04
CA THR A 701 -30.79 -7.24 15.70
C THR A 701 -32.00 -7.18 14.76
N HIS A 702 -32.14 -6.09 14.02
CA HIS A 702 -33.23 -5.94 13.06
C HIS A 702 -33.11 -6.94 11.91
N VAL A 703 -31.93 -7.05 11.30
CA VAL A 703 -31.67 -8.00 10.20
C VAL A 703 -31.91 -9.44 10.65
N CYS A 704 -31.47 -9.81 11.87
CA CYS A 704 -31.73 -11.13 12.44
C CYS A 704 -33.20 -11.37 12.83
N ALA A 705 -34.02 -10.31 12.92
CA ALA A 705 -35.46 -10.43 13.11
C ALA A 705 -36.20 -10.65 11.79
N LEU A 706 -35.68 -10.12 10.67
CA LEU A 706 -36.26 -10.32 9.32
C LEU A 706 -36.11 -11.77 8.81
N SER A 707 -35.20 -12.55 9.41
CA SER A 707 -34.98 -13.95 9.06
C SER A 707 -35.84 -14.94 9.86
N LYS A 708 -36.63 -14.46 10.82
CA LYS A 708 -37.57 -15.24 11.63
C LYS A 708 -38.98 -15.02 11.13
#